data_AF-A0A1V6JBM7-F1
#
_entry.id   AF-A0A1V6JBM7-F1
#
_cell.length_a   1.000
_cell.length_b   1.000
_cell.length_c   1.000
_cell.angle_alpha   90.00
_cell.angle_beta   90.00
_cell.angle_gamma   90.00
#
_symmetry.space_group_name_H-M   'P 1'
#
loop_
_entity.id
_entity.type
_entity.pdbx_description
1 polymer ?
#
loop_
_entity_poly.entity_id
_entity_poly.type
_entity_poly.pdbx_seq_one_letter_code
_entity_poly.pdbx_strand_id
1 'polypeptide(L)'
;MTDPVWQSRGARRFLVAPGWDHPDSLPTLDQLPYLVEKEGAPLVPPGRHRVDRLTLPLGGGAVDAVVKTYAPQAAWRDRLARRAGSKAERAFRTALALQQAGVGTPAPLAVVERWEGARLRECRFVARHEPDLTNLRDELNRIYAHAPLCAPLMDLLQDVADAVRALHDAGILHRDLGNQNIALRPTPNATRPWQVLFLDLNRAAHAANPTPAQRGADLARLDLPSDFRRVFHAMYFHGYAPPAEFARAEQRTRAAFARHTALRPLRHPCREARIRREKAAQPQPLRGREIWIWDDRSAQAIPAYTPRDRRKLLPAANVVAALHSAVVKGWPIQREYRRLRQESFTRPVPFANAIGMTLEPEPDTWDRQLEWLAQLQGGHPMPLLLRLYHHQGPAAWQWTLDQARHLHRQGHLVSLALVQDRRAIRDPKGWRQMVSMAFDRAHSYADFFEVGHAINRAKWGVWDFREYRQLLQPVHACSIQYPEAKITGPACIDFEPYVLGALLGGIPAEQRPHALSHHLYVDRRGAPENPQGPFDTVAKCALLRAYARAYGLTEDRILISEVNWPLLGTGVWSPVNSPYETRDPRQNDPSVSEADYAAFMARYLLLTLASGHVSRVYWWRLAARGFGLIDDTDPAAWRPRPAFNLLQTMLAQLDGAPPHRPLVPRHRPYFPIRDAPIRARPMAPAKASRAPMPPITKPWAWPSRLRLTPASMNWNSTCGNMPTATTTHSRRTGAASNATAHNGTSITNGRLAPVHWNLAGSQGSCNDSSKMHSVISVKPPMDCTAT
;
A
#
# COMPACT_ATOMS: atom_id res chain seq x y z
N MET A 1 -5.44 -40.02 -22.03
CA MET A 1 -5.63 -39.45 -23.38
C MET A 1 -4.48 -39.92 -24.25
N THR A 2 -4.75 -40.31 -25.49
CA THR A 2 -3.70 -40.63 -26.48
C THR A 2 -2.89 -39.37 -26.78
N ASP A 3 -1.56 -39.51 -26.80
CA ASP A 3 -0.68 -38.42 -27.20
C ASP A 3 -0.95 -38.06 -28.66
N PRO A 4 -1.16 -36.77 -29.00
CA PRO A 4 -1.43 -36.36 -30.37
C PRO A 4 -0.23 -36.68 -31.28
N VAL A 5 -0.52 -37.33 -32.40
CA VAL A 5 0.48 -37.78 -33.38
C VAL A 5 0.56 -36.78 -34.52
N TRP A 6 1.76 -36.60 -35.08
CA TRP A 6 1.96 -35.76 -36.26
C TRP A 6 1.24 -36.34 -37.48
N GLN A 7 0.39 -35.55 -38.10
CA GLN A 7 -0.28 -35.84 -39.37
C GLN A 7 0.33 -34.98 -40.48
N SER A 8 0.31 -35.44 -41.74
CA SER A 8 0.89 -34.69 -42.88
C SER A 8 -0.12 -34.55 -44.01
N ARG A 9 -0.15 -33.37 -44.63
CA ARG A 9 -0.92 -33.07 -45.85
C ARG A 9 -0.10 -32.12 -46.72
N GLY A 10 0.24 -32.57 -47.92
CA GLY A 10 1.15 -31.83 -48.80
C GLY A 10 2.51 -31.57 -48.14
N ALA A 11 2.99 -30.33 -48.20
CA ALA A 11 4.26 -29.91 -47.59
C ALA A 11 4.14 -29.56 -46.09
N ARG A 12 2.93 -29.63 -45.50
CA ARG A 12 2.67 -29.23 -44.12
C ARG A 12 2.44 -30.45 -43.23
N ARG A 13 2.76 -30.26 -41.94
CA ARG A 13 2.46 -31.21 -40.87
C ARG A 13 1.67 -30.54 -39.75
N PHE A 14 0.86 -31.34 -39.08
CA PHE A 14 -0.14 -30.91 -38.13
C PHE A 14 -0.08 -31.74 -36.85
N LEU A 15 -0.22 -31.09 -35.69
CA LEU A 15 -0.66 -31.76 -34.46
C LEU A 15 -2.04 -31.23 -34.13
N VAL A 16 -2.99 -32.10 -33.86
CA VAL A 16 -4.36 -31.72 -33.50
C VAL A 16 -4.65 -32.24 -32.10
N ALA A 17 -5.25 -31.41 -31.25
CA ALA A 17 -5.54 -31.78 -29.88
C ALA A 17 -6.60 -32.90 -29.84
N PRO A 18 -6.56 -33.81 -28.84
CA PRO A 18 -7.60 -34.81 -28.66
C PRO A 18 -9.00 -34.17 -28.58
N GLY A 19 -9.96 -34.73 -29.32
CA GLY A 19 -11.32 -34.16 -29.44
C GLY A 19 -11.49 -33.12 -30.56
N TRP A 20 -10.41 -32.70 -31.23
CA TRP A 20 -10.44 -31.76 -32.35
C TRP A 20 -10.06 -32.39 -33.70
N ASP A 21 -9.73 -33.69 -33.71
CA ASP A 21 -9.30 -34.45 -34.89
C ASP A 21 -10.52 -35.00 -35.66
N HIS A 22 -11.22 -34.11 -36.35
CA HIS A 22 -12.41 -34.41 -37.15
C HIS A 22 -12.06 -34.32 -38.66
N PRO A 23 -12.78 -34.99 -39.59
CA PRO A 23 -12.41 -35.03 -41.01
C PRO A 23 -12.19 -33.67 -41.71
N ASP A 24 -12.85 -32.62 -41.23
CA ASP A 24 -12.74 -31.22 -41.68
C ASP A 24 -11.52 -30.48 -41.09
N SER A 25 -10.91 -30.99 -40.02
CA SER A 25 -9.83 -30.29 -39.31
C SER A 25 -8.55 -30.11 -40.13
N LEU A 26 -8.06 -31.16 -40.80
CA LEU A 26 -6.86 -31.04 -41.64
C LEU A 26 -7.03 -30.12 -42.86
N PRO A 27 -8.13 -30.21 -43.64
CA PRO A 27 -8.42 -29.25 -44.71
C PRO A 27 -8.40 -27.80 -44.24
N THR A 28 -9.06 -27.48 -43.12
CA THR A 28 -9.10 -26.13 -42.55
C THR A 28 -7.70 -25.66 -42.14
N LEU A 29 -6.95 -26.51 -41.42
CA LEU A 29 -5.61 -26.16 -40.94
C LEU A 29 -4.59 -25.98 -42.08
N ASP A 30 -4.74 -26.68 -43.20
CA ASP A 30 -3.90 -26.52 -44.38
C ASP A 30 -4.13 -25.16 -45.07
N GLN A 31 -5.37 -24.65 -45.02
CA GLN A 31 -5.75 -23.32 -45.51
C GLN A 31 -5.43 -22.18 -44.52
N LEU A 32 -5.02 -22.50 -43.29
CA LEU A 32 -4.77 -21.53 -42.22
C LEU A 32 -3.88 -20.34 -42.61
N PRO A 33 -2.79 -20.49 -43.40
CA PRO A 33 -1.98 -19.35 -43.83
C PRO A 33 -2.79 -18.30 -44.59
N TYR A 34 -3.67 -18.75 -45.50
CA TYR A 34 -4.54 -17.89 -46.29
C TYR A 34 -5.62 -17.24 -45.42
N LEU A 35 -6.25 -18.03 -44.54
CA LEU A 35 -7.28 -17.53 -43.63
C LEU A 35 -6.73 -16.44 -42.68
N VAL A 36 -5.52 -16.62 -42.15
CA VAL A 36 -4.87 -15.63 -41.28
C VAL A 36 -4.52 -14.33 -42.03
N GLU A 37 -4.25 -14.40 -43.34
CA GLU A 37 -3.98 -13.20 -44.16
C GLU A 37 -5.25 -12.46 -44.56
N LYS A 38 -6.32 -13.20 -44.88
CA LYS A 38 -7.57 -12.64 -45.40
C LYS A 38 -8.57 -12.24 -44.30
N GLU A 39 -8.67 -13.04 -43.25
CA GLU A 39 -9.75 -12.96 -42.25
C GLU A 39 -9.20 -12.74 -40.82
N GLY A 40 -7.88 -12.80 -40.63
CA GLY A 40 -7.25 -12.61 -39.33
C GLY A 40 -7.42 -11.18 -38.81
N ALA A 41 -7.95 -11.05 -37.60
CA ALA A 41 -8.02 -9.79 -36.87
C ALA A 41 -6.85 -9.72 -35.86
N PRO A 42 -5.85 -8.83 -36.03
CA PRO A 42 -4.72 -8.73 -35.11
C PRO A 42 -5.15 -8.33 -33.70
N LEU A 43 -4.78 -9.13 -32.69
CA LEU A 43 -5.09 -8.85 -31.27
C LEU A 43 -4.07 -7.92 -30.60
N VAL A 44 -2.86 -7.81 -31.18
CA VAL A 44 -1.76 -6.98 -30.68
C VAL A 44 -1.10 -6.32 -31.90
N PRO A 45 -0.59 -5.07 -31.80
CA PRO A 45 0.14 -4.45 -32.89
C PRO A 45 1.21 -5.40 -33.47
N PRO A 46 1.24 -5.58 -34.81
CA PRO A 46 2.05 -6.62 -35.44
C PRO A 46 3.53 -6.40 -35.15
N GLY A 47 4.13 -7.38 -34.47
CA GLY A 47 5.56 -7.40 -34.16
C GLY A 47 6.29 -8.51 -34.91
N ARG A 48 7.41 -8.98 -34.36
CA ARG A 48 8.10 -10.17 -34.89
C ARG A 48 7.21 -11.42 -34.84
N HIS A 49 6.28 -11.50 -33.90
CA HIS A 49 5.32 -12.59 -33.82
C HIS A 49 3.93 -11.97 -33.98
N ARG A 50 3.07 -12.64 -34.74
CA ARG A 50 1.70 -12.20 -35.00
C ARG A 50 0.74 -13.03 -34.15
N VAL A 51 -0.31 -12.40 -33.67
CA VAL A 51 -1.37 -13.03 -32.88
C VAL A 51 -2.68 -12.52 -33.46
N ASP A 52 -3.39 -13.40 -34.15
CA ASP A 52 -4.57 -13.06 -34.93
C ASP A 52 -5.77 -13.86 -34.38
N ARG A 53 -6.94 -13.22 -34.27
CA ARG A 53 -8.22 -13.86 -33.96
C ARG A 53 -8.96 -14.16 -35.26
N LEU A 54 -9.56 -15.34 -35.36
CA LEU A 54 -10.38 -15.75 -36.50
C LEU A 54 -11.29 -16.91 -36.10
N THR A 55 -12.44 -17.00 -36.78
CA THR A 55 -13.35 -18.13 -36.66
C THR A 55 -12.91 -19.25 -37.61
N LEU A 56 -12.68 -20.45 -37.08
CA LEU A 56 -12.21 -21.61 -37.84
C LEU A 56 -13.27 -22.73 -37.83
N PRO A 57 -13.62 -23.33 -38.99
CA PRO A 57 -14.38 -24.58 -39.03
C PRO A 57 -13.48 -25.74 -38.61
N LEU A 58 -13.48 -26.06 -37.31
CA LEU A 58 -12.60 -27.06 -36.69
C LEU A 58 -13.37 -27.92 -35.70
N GLY A 59 -13.16 -29.24 -35.73
CA GLY A 59 -13.80 -30.17 -34.79
C GLY A 59 -15.31 -30.31 -35.00
N GLY A 60 -15.80 -30.24 -36.24
CA GLY A 60 -17.21 -30.38 -36.58
C GLY A 60 -18.07 -29.13 -36.37
N GLY A 61 -17.46 -27.96 -36.13
CA GLY A 61 -18.18 -26.69 -35.95
C GLY A 61 -17.30 -25.44 -36.09
N ALA A 62 -17.90 -24.26 -35.96
CA ALA A 62 -17.19 -22.99 -35.99
C ALA A 62 -16.62 -22.63 -34.61
N VAL A 63 -15.32 -22.36 -34.53
CA VAL A 63 -14.59 -22.09 -33.28
C VAL A 63 -13.87 -20.76 -33.37
N ASP A 64 -14.11 -19.89 -32.40
CA ASP A 64 -13.34 -18.66 -32.23
C ASP A 64 -11.94 -18.99 -31.72
N ALA A 65 -10.93 -18.73 -32.54
CA ALA A 65 -9.56 -19.17 -32.33
C ALA A 65 -8.56 -18.02 -32.36
N VAL A 66 -7.48 -18.19 -31.60
CA VAL A 66 -6.28 -17.35 -31.65
C VAL A 66 -5.16 -18.12 -32.31
N VAL A 67 -4.59 -17.55 -33.37
CA VAL A 67 -3.45 -18.12 -34.09
C VAL A 67 -2.21 -17.28 -33.81
N LYS A 68 -1.25 -17.90 -33.13
CA LYS A 68 0.07 -17.31 -32.89
C LYS A 68 1.04 -17.76 -33.98
N THR A 69 1.39 -16.83 -34.86
CA THR A 69 2.34 -17.04 -35.96
C THR A 69 3.75 -16.64 -35.54
N TYR A 70 4.67 -17.60 -35.50
CA TYR A 70 6.06 -17.38 -35.16
C TYR A 70 6.89 -17.06 -36.41
N ALA A 71 7.47 -15.86 -36.47
CA ALA A 71 8.38 -15.50 -37.56
C ALA A 71 9.57 -16.46 -37.70
N PRO A 72 10.12 -16.55 -38.93
CA PRO A 72 11.33 -17.29 -39.22
C PRO A 72 12.48 -16.96 -38.26
N GLN A 73 13.33 -17.96 -38.05
CA GLN A 73 14.47 -17.88 -37.16
C GLN A 73 15.75 -18.37 -37.85
N ALA A 74 16.90 -18.15 -37.21
CA ALA A 74 18.18 -18.54 -37.75
C ALA A 74 18.30 -20.07 -37.86
N ALA A 75 19.07 -20.56 -38.85
CA ALA A 75 19.18 -21.99 -39.16
C ALA A 75 19.60 -22.86 -37.95
N TRP A 76 20.48 -22.38 -37.08
CA TRP A 76 20.90 -23.12 -35.89
C TRP A 76 19.76 -23.31 -34.88
N ARG A 77 18.80 -22.37 -34.81
CA ARG A 77 17.59 -22.51 -33.99
C ARG A 77 16.61 -23.51 -34.60
N ASP A 78 16.57 -23.61 -35.93
CA ASP A 78 15.79 -24.64 -36.63
C ASP A 78 16.36 -26.04 -36.36
N ARG A 79 17.69 -26.18 -36.34
CA ARG A 79 18.35 -27.44 -35.93
C ARG A 79 17.98 -27.83 -34.49
N LEU A 80 17.97 -26.86 -33.57
CA LEU A 80 17.52 -27.11 -32.20
C LEU A 80 16.03 -27.47 -32.15
N ALA A 81 15.20 -26.79 -32.93
CA ALA A 81 13.76 -27.06 -33.00
C ALA A 81 13.44 -28.45 -33.57
N ARG A 82 14.26 -29.00 -34.46
CA ARG A 82 14.12 -30.40 -34.90
C ARG A 82 14.33 -31.41 -33.77
N ARG A 83 15.21 -31.10 -32.81
CA ARG A 83 15.53 -32.00 -31.69
C ARG A 83 14.59 -31.81 -30.50
N ALA A 84 14.28 -30.57 -30.17
CA ALA A 84 13.56 -30.19 -28.96
C ALA A 84 12.14 -29.64 -29.23
N GLY A 85 11.59 -29.94 -30.42
CA GLY A 85 10.33 -29.42 -30.93
C GLY A 85 10.36 -27.96 -31.36
N SER A 86 9.39 -27.52 -32.16
CA SER A 86 9.26 -26.11 -32.51
C SER A 86 8.73 -25.27 -31.35
N LYS A 87 8.62 -23.95 -31.54
CA LYS A 87 7.96 -23.09 -30.54
C LYS A 87 6.47 -23.44 -30.40
N ALA A 88 5.80 -23.68 -31.51
CA ALA A 88 4.38 -24.03 -31.52
C ALA A 88 4.15 -25.39 -30.89
N GLU A 89 4.96 -26.40 -31.24
CA GLU A 89 4.89 -27.73 -30.64
C GLU A 89 5.12 -27.69 -29.13
N ARG A 90 6.15 -26.98 -28.64
CA ARG A 90 6.39 -26.86 -27.20
C ARG A 90 5.25 -26.16 -26.46
N ALA A 91 4.70 -25.09 -27.04
CA ALA A 91 3.55 -24.40 -26.47
C ALA A 91 2.33 -25.32 -26.39
N PHE A 92 2.03 -26.04 -27.48
CA PHE A 92 0.92 -26.97 -27.58
C PHE A 92 1.01 -28.13 -26.58
N ARG A 93 2.16 -28.83 -26.54
CA ARG A 93 2.37 -29.94 -25.59
C ARG A 93 2.28 -29.47 -24.14
N THR A 94 2.82 -28.29 -23.83
CA THR A 94 2.72 -27.72 -22.48
C THR A 94 1.28 -27.33 -22.15
N ALA A 95 0.56 -26.72 -23.10
CA ALA A 95 -0.85 -26.35 -22.90
C ALA A 95 -1.73 -27.59 -22.65
N LEU A 96 -1.50 -28.69 -23.39
CA LEU A 96 -2.18 -29.96 -23.16
C LEU A 96 -1.89 -30.53 -21.76
N ALA A 97 -0.61 -30.51 -21.35
CA ALA A 97 -0.23 -30.97 -20.01
C ALA A 97 -0.88 -30.12 -18.90
N LEU A 98 -0.98 -28.80 -19.08
CA LEU A 98 -1.69 -27.93 -18.14
C LEU A 98 -3.18 -28.26 -18.07
N GLN A 99 -3.84 -28.44 -19.22
CA GLN A 99 -5.25 -28.83 -19.25
C GLN A 99 -5.50 -30.16 -18.55
N GLN A 100 -4.65 -31.17 -18.81
CA GLN A 100 -4.74 -32.47 -18.16
C GLN A 100 -4.54 -32.38 -16.63
N ALA A 101 -3.70 -31.45 -16.18
CA ALA A 101 -3.47 -31.18 -14.76
C ALA A 101 -4.53 -30.23 -14.14
N GLY A 102 -5.54 -29.78 -14.90
CA GLY A 102 -6.53 -28.81 -14.42
C GLY A 102 -5.98 -27.40 -14.20
N VAL A 103 -4.82 -27.07 -14.75
CA VAL A 103 -4.20 -25.74 -14.65
C VAL A 103 -4.64 -24.87 -15.82
N GLY A 104 -5.07 -23.64 -15.52
CA GLY A 104 -5.64 -22.73 -16.51
C GLY A 104 -4.68 -22.35 -17.63
N THR A 105 -5.12 -22.55 -18.87
CA THR A 105 -4.50 -22.06 -20.11
C THR A 105 -5.55 -22.10 -21.23
N PRO A 106 -5.50 -21.21 -22.25
CA PRO A 106 -6.41 -21.31 -23.38
C PRO A 106 -6.31 -22.68 -24.06
N ALA A 107 -7.45 -23.23 -24.46
CA ALA A 107 -7.48 -24.59 -24.97
C ALA A 107 -6.63 -24.74 -26.24
N PRO A 108 -5.57 -25.56 -26.26
CA PRO A 108 -4.79 -25.80 -27.47
C PRO A 108 -5.64 -26.59 -28.46
N LEU A 109 -5.69 -26.12 -29.70
CA LEU A 109 -6.47 -26.73 -30.77
C LEU A 109 -5.54 -27.49 -31.73
N ALA A 110 -4.49 -26.82 -32.21
CA ALA A 110 -3.58 -27.41 -33.18
C ALA A 110 -2.20 -26.73 -33.27
N VAL A 111 -1.29 -27.39 -33.97
CA VAL A 111 -0.01 -26.86 -34.46
C VAL A 111 0.04 -27.04 -35.97
N VAL A 112 0.50 -26.02 -36.69
CA VAL A 112 0.74 -26.08 -38.15
C VAL A 112 2.19 -25.72 -38.45
N GLU A 113 2.89 -26.61 -39.15
CA GLU A 113 4.29 -26.43 -39.53
C GLU A 113 4.58 -26.78 -40.99
N ARG A 114 5.54 -26.06 -41.58
CA ARG A 114 6.14 -26.39 -42.87
C ARG A 114 7.65 -26.41 -42.77
N TRP A 115 8.25 -27.57 -43.03
CA TRP A 115 9.70 -27.75 -43.11
C TRP A 115 10.12 -27.88 -44.56
N GLU A 116 11.12 -27.08 -44.96
CA GLU A 116 11.80 -27.21 -46.26
C GLU A 116 13.24 -27.61 -45.99
N GLY A 117 13.56 -28.89 -46.22
CA GLY A 117 14.80 -29.47 -45.72
C GLY A 117 14.98 -29.14 -44.24
N ALA A 118 16.13 -28.57 -43.86
CA ALA A 118 16.46 -28.21 -42.48
C ALA A 118 15.84 -26.89 -41.96
N ARG A 119 15.02 -26.19 -42.75
CA ARG A 119 14.48 -24.88 -42.39
C ARG A 119 13.00 -24.96 -42.04
N LEU A 120 12.63 -24.37 -40.90
CA LEU A 120 11.23 -24.20 -40.49
C LEU A 120 10.69 -22.91 -41.11
N ARG A 121 9.85 -23.04 -42.15
CA ARG A 121 9.30 -21.90 -42.90
C ARG A 121 8.02 -21.36 -42.29
N GLU A 122 7.17 -22.26 -41.80
CA GLU A 122 5.91 -21.92 -41.17
C GLU A 122 5.82 -22.58 -39.80
N CYS A 123 5.39 -21.82 -38.79
CA CYS A 123 5.27 -22.28 -37.41
C CYS A 123 4.12 -21.52 -36.74
N ARG A 124 2.98 -22.19 -36.56
CA ARG A 124 1.77 -21.60 -35.97
C ARG A 124 1.23 -22.46 -34.84
N PHE A 125 0.82 -21.81 -33.76
CA PHE A 125 0.09 -22.43 -32.65
C PHE A 125 -1.34 -21.89 -32.66
N VAL A 126 -2.32 -22.79 -32.58
CA VAL A 126 -3.75 -22.47 -32.60
C VAL A 126 -4.33 -22.84 -31.23
N ALA A 127 -4.99 -21.88 -30.59
CA ALA A 127 -5.71 -22.08 -29.34
C ALA A 127 -7.11 -21.46 -29.42
N ARG A 128 -8.03 -21.88 -28.56
CA ARG A 128 -9.34 -21.24 -28.41
C ARG A 128 -9.14 -19.80 -27.94
N HIS A 129 -9.94 -18.89 -28.49
CA HIS A 129 -10.03 -17.52 -27.99
C HIS A 129 -10.80 -17.48 -26.67
N GLU A 130 -10.23 -16.83 -25.67
CA GLU A 130 -10.88 -16.59 -24.39
C GLU A 130 -11.32 -15.12 -24.36
N PRO A 131 -12.63 -14.83 -24.30
CA PRO A 131 -13.12 -13.46 -24.21
C PRO A 131 -12.78 -12.84 -22.83
N ASP A 132 -12.79 -11.50 -22.79
CA ASP A 132 -12.69 -10.69 -21.56
C ASP A 132 -11.43 -10.94 -20.72
N LEU A 133 -10.31 -11.29 -21.36
CA LEU A 133 -9.02 -11.42 -20.69
C LEU A 133 -8.36 -10.06 -20.43
N THR A 134 -7.95 -9.86 -19.19
CA THR A 134 -6.88 -8.93 -18.82
C THR A 134 -5.62 -9.71 -18.44
N ASN A 135 -4.58 -9.05 -17.92
CA ASN A 135 -3.41 -9.71 -17.37
C ASN A 135 -2.96 -9.05 -16.06
N LEU A 136 -2.17 -9.77 -15.28
CA LEU A 136 -1.73 -9.31 -13.95
C LEU A 136 -1.02 -7.95 -13.98
N ARG A 137 -0.28 -7.62 -15.04
CA ARG A 137 0.40 -6.32 -15.14
C ARG A 137 -0.64 -5.19 -15.20
N ASP A 138 -1.62 -5.34 -16.07
CA ASP A 138 -2.59 -4.29 -16.36
C ASP A 138 -3.59 -4.16 -15.20
N GLU A 139 -3.95 -5.27 -14.56
CA GLU A 139 -4.78 -5.26 -13.35
C GLU A 139 -4.08 -4.65 -12.14
N LEU A 140 -2.80 -4.96 -11.89
CA LEU A 140 -2.02 -4.28 -10.84
C LEU A 140 -1.92 -2.78 -11.11
N ASN A 141 -1.70 -2.37 -12.37
CA ASN A 141 -1.67 -0.97 -12.73
C ASN A 141 -3.02 -0.29 -12.48
N ARG A 142 -4.13 -0.95 -12.79
CA ARG A 142 -5.51 -0.48 -12.55
C ARG A 142 -5.77 -0.30 -11.05
N ILE A 143 -5.46 -1.31 -10.24
CA ILE A 143 -5.61 -1.25 -8.77
C ILE A 143 -4.81 -0.08 -8.21
N TYR A 144 -3.51 0.02 -8.53
CA TYR A 144 -2.66 1.07 -7.98
C TYR A 144 -3.13 2.48 -8.37
N ALA A 145 -3.66 2.67 -9.57
CA ALA A 145 -4.05 3.97 -10.08
C ALA A 145 -5.47 4.40 -9.72
N HIS A 146 -6.43 3.46 -9.67
CA HIS A 146 -7.86 3.77 -9.66
C HIS A 146 -8.63 3.13 -8.52
N ALA A 147 -8.17 2.00 -7.98
CA ALA A 147 -8.85 1.29 -6.90
C ALA A 147 -7.83 0.75 -5.91
N PRO A 148 -7.10 1.61 -5.18
CA PRO A 148 -5.98 1.22 -4.33
C PRO A 148 -6.45 0.56 -3.02
N LEU A 149 -7.26 -0.50 -3.12
CA LEU A 149 -7.85 -1.22 -2.00
C LEU A 149 -7.11 -2.53 -1.75
N CYS A 150 -6.86 -2.83 -0.47
CA CYS A 150 -6.07 -3.96 -0.03
C CYS A 150 -6.78 -5.29 -0.28
N ALA A 151 -8.06 -5.42 0.06
CA ALA A 151 -8.77 -6.69 -0.04
C ALA A 151 -8.78 -7.25 -1.48
N PRO A 152 -9.22 -6.49 -2.51
CA PRO A 152 -9.16 -6.96 -3.90
C PRO A 152 -7.74 -7.28 -4.38
N LEU A 153 -6.73 -6.54 -3.91
CA LEU A 153 -5.33 -6.82 -4.22
C LEU A 153 -4.87 -8.15 -3.59
N MET A 154 -5.23 -8.41 -2.33
CA MET A 154 -4.86 -9.66 -1.66
C MET A 154 -5.54 -10.86 -2.30
N ASP A 155 -6.82 -10.74 -2.69
CA ASP A 155 -7.55 -11.81 -3.39
C ASP A 155 -6.90 -12.13 -4.74
N LEU A 156 -6.58 -11.09 -5.52
CA LEU A 156 -5.84 -11.24 -6.78
C LEU A 156 -4.48 -11.94 -6.58
N LEU A 157 -3.71 -11.52 -5.58
CA LEU A 157 -2.40 -12.12 -5.30
C LEU A 157 -2.53 -13.57 -4.84
N GLN A 158 -3.58 -13.90 -4.07
CA GLN A 158 -3.85 -15.26 -3.59
C GLN A 158 -4.24 -16.19 -4.76
N ASP A 159 -5.18 -15.78 -5.62
CA ASP A 159 -5.60 -16.57 -6.79
C ASP A 159 -4.41 -16.85 -7.73
N VAL A 160 -3.57 -15.85 -7.96
CA VAL A 160 -2.36 -16.02 -8.78
C VAL A 160 -1.33 -16.90 -8.07
N ALA A 161 -1.10 -16.73 -6.76
CA ALA A 161 -0.16 -17.57 -6.02
C ALA A 161 -0.58 -19.04 -6.05
N ASP A 162 -1.86 -19.32 -5.87
CA ASP A 162 -2.43 -20.66 -5.94
C ASP A 162 -2.32 -21.25 -7.34
N ALA A 163 -2.61 -20.47 -8.40
CA ALA A 163 -2.48 -20.92 -9.78
C ALA A 163 -1.02 -21.20 -10.16
N VAL A 164 -0.08 -20.35 -9.73
CA VAL A 164 1.37 -20.58 -9.98
C VAL A 164 1.89 -21.77 -9.19
N ARG A 165 1.36 -22.04 -7.99
CA ARG A 165 1.67 -23.28 -7.28
C ARG A 165 1.15 -24.48 -8.05
N ALA A 166 -0.10 -24.46 -8.51
CA ALA A 166 -0.69 -25.54 -9.30
C ALA A 166 0.11 -25.82 -10.59
N LEU A 167 0.61 -24.76 -11.25
CA LEU A 167 1.53 -24.86 -12.38
C LEU A 167 2.81 -25.66 -12.03
N HIS A 168 3.45 -25.32 -10.90
CA HIS A 168 4.66 -26.02 -10.45
C HIS A 168 4.39 -27.43 -9.92
N ASP A 169 3.22 -27.67 -9.32
CA ASP A 169 2.79 -28.99 -8.85
C ASP A 169 2.43 -29.92 -10.01
N ALA A 170 1.97 -29.38 -11.14
CA ALA A 170 1.85 -30.08 -12.41
C ALA A 170 3.21 -30.39 -13.09
N GLY A 171 4.33 -30.06 -12.43
CA GLY A 171 5.67 -30.32 -12.94
C GLY A 171 6.09 -29.38 -14.07
N ILE A 172 5.51 -28.17 -14.16
CA ILE A 172 5.80 -27.23 -15.24
C ILE A 172 6.46 -25.98 -14.67
N LEU A 173 7.65 -25.64 -15.18
CA LEU A 173 8.32 -24.36 -14.95
C LEU A 173 8.09 -23.47 -16.17
N HIS A 174 7.51 -22.28 -16.02
CA HIS A 174 7.16 -21.43 -17.16
C HIS A 174 8.39 -20.84 -17.87
N ARG A 175 9.44 -20.53 -17.11
CA ARG A 175 10.73 -19.91 -17.50
C ARG A 175 10.65 -18.52 -18.12
N ASP A 176 9.46 -17.95 -18.17
CA ASP A 176 9.19 -16.58 -18.62
C ASP A 176 7.96 -16.00 -17.92
N LEU A 177 7.79 -16.31 -16.63
CA LEU A 177 6.62 -15.94 -15.82
C LEU A 177 6.65 -14.45 -15.41
N GLY A 178 6.54 -13.55 -16.38
CA GLY A 178 6.29 -12.13 -16.14
C GLY A 178 4.78 -11.86 -16.00
N ASN A 179 4.42 -10.75 -15.36
CA ASN A 179 3.02 -10.40 -15.07
C ASN A 179 2.13 -10.38 -16.34
N GLN A 180 2.67 -10.06 -17.51
CA GLN A 180 1.92 -10.05 -18.77
C GLN A 180 1.57 -11.44 -19.32
N ASN A 181 2.23 -12.50 -18.84
CA ASN A 181 1.99 -13.89 -19.25
C ASN A 181 1.01 -14.62 -18.31
N ILE A 182 0.49 -13.91 -17.30
CA ILE A 182 -0.55 -14.37 -16.39
C ILE A 182 -1.83 -13.64 -16.79
N ALA A 183 -2.65 -14.30 -17.60
CA ALA A 183 -3.95 -13.79 -18.00
C ALA A 183 -4.97 -14.02 -16.89
N LEU A 184 -5.91 -13.09 -16.79
CA LEU A 184 -6.91 -13.05 -15.74
C LEU A 184 -8.28 -12.85 -16.39
N ARG A 185 -9.24 -13.67 -15.98
CA ARG A 185 -10.66 -13.48 -16.28
C ARG A 185 -11.41 -13.27 -14.96
N PRO A 186 -12.18 -12.18 -14.82
CA PRO A 186 -13.02 -12.02 -13.64
C PRO A 186 -14.08 -13.12 -13.61
N THR A 187 -14.32 -13.69 -12.43
CA THR A 187 -15.38 -14.66 -12.18
C THR A 187 -16.32 -14.10 -11.12
N PRO A 188 -17.27 -13.23 -11.51
CA PRO A 188 -18.22 -12.64 -10.57
C PRO A 188 -18.97 -13.73 -9.79
N ASN A 189 -19.16 -13.52 -8.49
CA ASN A 189 -19.88 -14.42 -7.57
C ASN A 189 -19.19 -15.77 -7.27
N ALA A 190 -17.98 -16.01 -7.78
CA ALA A 190 -17.19 -17.17 -7.38
C ALA A 190 -16.42 -16.88 -6.08
N THR A 191 -16.12 -17.94 -5.32
CA THR A 191 -15.26 -17.86 -4.12
C THR A 191 -13.85 -17.36 -4.44
N ARG A 192 -13.39 -17.62 -5.68
CA ARG A 192 -12.19 -17.04 -6.26
C ARG A 192 -12.59 -15.99 -7.30
N PRO A 193 -12.29 -14.71 -7.10
CA PRO A 193 -12.71 -13.65 -8.02
C PRO A 193 -11.98 -13.69 -9.37
N TRP A 194 -10.88 -14.44 -9.48
CA TRP A 194 -10.11 -14.55 -10.70
C TRP A 194 -9.89 -15.99 -11.16
N GLN A 195 -10.23 -16.25 -12.41
CA GLN A 195 -9.66 -17.36 -13.13
C GLN A 195 -8.33 -16.95 -13.75
N VAL A 196 -7.29 -17.72 -13.45
CA VAL A 196 -5.92 -17.47 -13.91
C VAL A 196 -5.57 -18.41 -15.05
N LEU A 197 -5.04 -17.86 -16.15
CA LEU A 197 -4.57 -18.62 -17.31
C LEU A 197 -3.12 -18.28 -17.64
N PHE A 198 -2.29 -19.29 -17.93
CA PHE A 198 -0.91 -19.07 -18.34
C PHE A 198 -0.78 -18.99 -19.87
N LEU A 199 -0.10 -17.93 -20.34
CA LEU A 199 0.15 -17.65 -21.75
C LEU A 199 1.64 -17.78 -22.09
N ASP A 200 1.98 -17.83 -23.37
CA ASP A 200 3.38 -17.87 -23.86
C ASP A 200 4.23 -19.04 -23.33
N LEU A 201 3.66 -20.25 -23.41
CA LEU A 201 4.24 -21.49 -22.87
C LEU A 201 5.42 -22.06 -23.68
N ASN A 202 5.85 -21.43 -24.79
CA ASN A 202 6.90 -22.00 -25.65
C ASN A 202 8.31 -22.09 -25.02
N ARG A 203 8.50 -21.50 -23.83
CA ARG A 203 9.74 -21.55 -23.04
C ARG A 203 9.62 -22.47 -21.82
N ALA A 204 8.43 -22.99 -21.54
CA ALA A 204 8.21 -23.82 -20.38
C ALA A 204 9.07 -25.09 -20.43
N ALA A 205 9.44 -25.59 -19.26
CA ALA A 205 10.14 -26.85 -19.09
C ALA A 205 9.31 -27.78 -18.21
N HIS A 206 9.31 -29.06 -18.59
CA HIS A 206 8.69 -30.13 -17.84
C HIS A 206 9.72 -30.71 -16.87
N ALA A 207 9.40 -30.73 -15.59
CA ALA A 207 10.21 -31.25 -14.51
C ALA A 207 9.25 -31.88 -13.49
N ALA A 208 9.23 -33.22 -13.42
CA ALA A 208 8.22 -33.98 -12.67
C ALA A 208 8.04 -33.53 -11.21
N ASN A 209 9.09 -33.02 -10.56
CA ASN A 209 9.04 -32.44 -9.21
C ASN A 209 10.01 -31.26 -9.12
N PRO A 210 9.58 -30.03 -9.49
CA PRO A 210 10.48 -28.89 -9.48
C PRO A 210 10.91 -28.56 -8.06
N THR A 211 12.22 -28.51 -7.82
CA THR A 211 12.76 -28.20 -6.49
C THR A 211 12.36 -26.79 -6.05
N PRO A 212 12.35 -26.48 -4.75
CA PRO A 212 12.06 -25.12 -4.29
C PRO A 212 13.01 -24.06 -4.90
N ALA A 213 14.27 -24.41 -5.17
CA ALA A 213 15.19 -23.55 -5.90
C ALA A 213 14.74 -23.27 -7.36
N GLN A 214 14.25 -24.29 -8.07
CA GLN A 214 13.71 -24.12 -9.42
C GLN A 214 12.43 -23.27 -9.43
N ARG A 215 11.49 -23.55 -8.51
CA ARG A 215 10.26 -22.77 -8.31
C ARG A 215 10.58 -21.30 -8.02
N GLY A 216 11.56 -21.04 -7.16
CA GLY A 216 12.02 -19.68 -6.83
C GLY A 216 12.65 -18.96 -8.01
N ALA A 217 13.47 -19.66 -8.82
CA ALA A 217 14.05 -19.08 -10.03
C ALA A 217 12.98 -18.73 -11.08
N ASP A 218 11.90 -19.52 -11.19
CA ASP A 218 10.80 -19.26 -12.13
C ASP A 218 10.01 -17.99 -11.77
N LEU A 219 9.74 -17.81 -10.47
CA LEU A 219 9.03 -16.66 -9.90
C LEU A 219 9.84 -15.36 -9.90
N ALA A 220 11.14 -15.41 -10.18
CA ALA A 220 12.02 -14.24 -10.14
C ALA A 220 11.64 -13.11 -11.13
N ARG A 221 10.82 -13.42 -12.14
CA ARG A 221 10.33 -12.45 -13.14
C ARG A 221 9.03 -11.77 -12.76
N LEU A 222 8.33 -12.25 -11.73
CA LEU A 222 7.13 -11.61 -11.21
C LEU A 222 7.48 -10.22 -10.68
N ASP A 223 6.90 -9.18 -11.25
CA ASP A 223 7.18 -7.78 -10.90
C ASP A 223 6.17 -7.30 -9.86
N LEU A 224 6.58 -7.36 -8.60
CA LEU A 224 5.79 -6.90 -7.45
C LEU A 224 6.66 -6.01 -6.54
N PRO A 225 6.07 -4.96 -5.92
CA PRO A 225 6.66 -4.30 -4.77
C PRO A 225 7.12 -5.31 -3.71
N SER A 226 8.22 -5.04 -3.03
CA SER A 226 8.92 -6.10 -2.29
C SER A 226 8.16 -6.65 -1.09
N ASP A 227 7.24 -5.88 -0.48
CA ASP A 227 6.40 -6.43 0.58
C ASP A 227 5.25 -7.27 0.00
N PHE A 228 4.62 -6.84 -1.09
CA PHE A 228 3.63 -7.64 -1.80
C PHE A 228 4.24 -8.95 -2.34
N ARG A 229 5.50 -8.93 -2.78
CA ARG A 229 6.23 -10.15 -3.15
C ARG A 229 6.45 -11.08 -1.95
N ARG A 230 6.79 -10.53 -0.78
CA ARG A 230 6.92 -11.31 0.46
C ARG A 230 5.60 -12.00 0.81
N VAL A 231 4.50 -11.26 0.75
CA VAL A 231 3.14 -11.81 0.97
C VAL A 231 2.79 -12.86 -0.08
N PHE A 232 3.02 -12.59 -1.36
CA PHE A 232 2.79 -13.53 -2.47
C PHE A 232 3.54 -14.85 -2.25
N HIS A 233 4.81 -14.80 -1.83
CA HIS A 233 5.55 -16.01 -1.50
C HIS A 233 4.94 -16.76 -0.32
N ALA A 234 4.45 -16.07 0.71
CA ALA A 234 3.75 -16.74 1.81
C ALA A 234 2.47 -17.42 1.33
N MET A 235 1.65 -16.75 0.52
CA MET A 235 0.44 -17.31 -0.10
C MET A 235 0.76 -18.57 -0.93
N TYR A 236 1.83 -18.49 -1.74
CA TYR A 236 2.34 -19.61 -2.52
C TYR A 236 2.67 -20.82 -1.62
N PHE A 237 3.28 -20.59 -0.46
CA PHE A 237 3.61 -21.62 0.55
C PHE A 237 2.53 -21.79 1.63
N HIS A 238 1.24 -21.65 1.29
CA HIS A 238 0.11 -21.90 2.20
C HIS A 238 0.15 -21.09 3.51
N GLY A 239 0.64 -19.85 3.44
CA GLY A 239 0.76 -18.92 4.55
C GLY A 239 2.08 -19.01 5.32
N TYR A 240 3.00 -19.90 4.96
CA TYR A 240 4.32 -20.03 5.59
C TYR A 240 5.42 -19.33 4.80
N ALA A 241 6.51 -18.98 5.47
CA ALA A 241 7.69 -18.40 4.85
C ALA A 241 8.32 -19.40 3.85
N PRO A 242 8.81 -18.90 2.71
CA PRO A 242 9.44 -19.77 1.72
C PRO A 242 10.72 -20.42 2.28
N PRO A 243 11.02 -21.67 1.89
CA PRO A 243 12.30 -22.31 2.21
C PRO A 243 13.50 -21.47 1.76
N ALA A 244 14.62 -21.56 2.50
CA ALA A 244 15.79 -20.72 2.24
C ALA A 244 16.38 -20.90 0.83
N GLU A 245 16.34 -22.11 0.27
CA GLU A 245 16.79 -22.40 -1.08
C GLU A 245 15.93 -21.72 -2.17
N PHE A 246 14.60 -21.69 -1.98
CA PHE A 246 13.68 -20.93 -2.83
C PHE A 246 14.07 -19.45 -2.80
N ALA A 247 14.17 -18.86 -1.60
CA ALA A 247 14.44 -17.43 -1.44
C ALA A 247 15.79 -17.02 -2.05
N ARG A 248 16.83 -17.85 -1.88
CA ARG A 248 18.16 -17.61 -2.48
C ARG A 248 18.11 -17.68 -4.02
N ALA A 249 17.45 -18.69 -4.58
CA ALA A 249 17.37 -18.87 -6.03
C ALA A 249 16.56 -17.76 -6.71
N GLU A 250 15.44 -17.37 -6.09
CA GLU A 250 14.61 -16.23 -6.51
C GLU A 250 15.42 -14.93 -6.51
N GLN A 251 16.10 -14.62 -5.40
CA GLN A 251 16.87 -13.39 -5.27
C GLN A 251 18.03 -13.33 -6.27
N ARG A 252 18.77 -14.43 -6.45
CA ARG A 252 19.89 -14.51 -7.41
C ARG A 252 19.39 -14.30 -8.84
N THR A 253 18.33 -14.99 -9.23
CA THR A 253 17.77 -14.92 -10.59
C THR A 253 17.19 -13.55 -10.87
N ARG A 254 16.50 -12.94 -9.89
CA ARG A 254 15.98 -11.58 -9.99
C ARG A 254 17.10 -10.56 -10.13
N ALA A 255 18.17 -10.69 -9.34
CA ALA A 255 19.33 -9.80 -9.45
C ALA A 255 20.00 -9.92 -10.83
N ALA A 256 20.17 -11.14 -11.35
CA ALA A 256 20.70 -11.36 -12.69
C ALA A 256 19.80 -10.73 -13.77
N PHE A 257 18.47 -10.90 -13.66
CA PHE A 257 17.50 -10.28 -14.56
C PHE A 257 17.52 -8.75 -14.48
N ALA A 258 17.60 -8.17 -13.28
CA ALA A 258 17.69 -6.73 -13.07
C ALA A 258 18.96 -6.15 -13.71
N ARG A 259 20.12 -6.81 -13.52
CA ARG A 259 21.38 -6.41 -14.19
C ARG A 259 21.25 -6.50 -15.70
N HIS A 260 20.73 -7.61 -16.21
CA HIS A 260 20.50 -7.80 -17.64
C HIS A 260 19.61 -6.68 -18.22
N THR A 261 18.52 -6.32 -17.53
CA THR A 261 17.61 -5.24 -17.93
C THR A 261 18.29 -3.87 -17.86
N ALA A 262 19.03 -3.58 -16.79
CA ALA A 262 19.77 -2.32 -16.64
C ALA A 262 20.83 -2.11 -17.74
N LEU A 263 21.45 -3.18 -18.22
CA LEU A 263 22.44 -3.15 -19.30
C LEU A 263 21.81 -3.21 -20.71
N ARG A 264 20.48 -3.27 -20.82
CA ARG A 264 19.79 -3.33 -22.12
C ARG A 264 20.05 -2.08 -23.01
N PRO A 265 20.11 -0.84 -22.49
CA PRO A 265 20.47 0.34 -23.28
C PRO A 265 21.87 0.26 -23.91
N LEU A 266 22.81 -0.43 -23.25
CA LEU A 266 24.17 -0.63 -23.80
C LEU A 266 24.17 -1.69 -24.89
N ARG A 267 23.37 -2.76 -24.74
CA ARG A 267 23.31 -3.86 -25.69
C ARG A 267 22.44 -3.58 -26.92
N HIS A 268 21.44 -2.71 -26.78
CA HIS A 268 20.47 -2.39 -27.83
C HIS A 268 20.10 -0.89 -27.84
N PRO A 269 21.07 0.02 -28.08
CA PRO A 269 20.87 1.46 -27.91
C PRO A 269 19.75 2.02 -28.79
N CYS A 270 19.74 1.72 -30.10
CA CYS A 270 18.71 2.22 -31.02
C CYS A 270 17.31 1.72 -30.68
N ARG A 271 17.20 0.44 -30.28
CA ARG A 271 15.92 -0.16 -29.90
C ARG A 271 15.38 0.48 -28.62
N GLU A 272 16.23 0.71 -27.63
CA GLU A 272 15.81 1.38 -26.39
C GLU A 272 15.44 2.85 -26.63
N ALA A 273 16.15 3.56 -27.51
CA ALA A 273 15.78 4.92 -27.90
C ALA A 273 14.38 4.95 -28.54
N ARG A 274 14.08 4.01 -29.44
CA ARG A 274 12.74 3.89 -30.06
C ARG A 274 11.66 3.60 -29.02
N ILE A 275 11.88 2.60 -28.16
CA ILE A 275 10.94 2.24 -27.09
C ILE A 275 10.70 3.42 -26.13
N ARG A 276 11.74 4.19 -25.79
CA ARG A 276 11.59 5.39 -24.93
C ARG A 276 10.71 6.45 -25.59
N ARG A 277 10.87 6.68 -26.90
CA ARG A 277 10.02 7.61 -27.66
C ARG A 277 8.56 7.14 -27.69
N GLU A 278 8.34 5.86 -27.98
CA GLU A 278 7.01 5.25 -27.98
C GLU A 278 6.32 5.36 -26.60
N LYS A 279 7.07 5.13 -25.51
CA LYS A 279 6.57 5.21 -24.14
C LYS A 279 6.36 6.62 -23.61
N ALA A 280 7.08 7.62 -24.14
CA ALA A 280 6.95 9.01 -23.68
C ALA A 280 5.54 9.57 -23.91
N ALA A 281 4.81 9.04 -24.90
CA ALA A 281 3.43 9.41 -25.21
C ALA A 281 2.38 8.67 -24.36
N GLN A 282 2.77 7.70 -23.54
CA GLN A 282 1.84 6.86 -22.76
C GLN A 282 1.87 7.23 -21.26
N PRO A 283 0.72 7.21 -20.57
CA PRO A 283 0.68 7.35 -19.12
C PRO A 283 1.59 6.31 -18.47
N GLN A 284 2.51 6.77 -17.62
CA GLN A 284 3.39 5.85 -16.91
C GLN A 284 2.65 5.19 -15.76
N PRO A 285 2.78 3.87 -15.58
CA PRO A 285 2.15 3.18 -14.48
C PRO A 285 2.80 3.60 -13.16
N LEU A 286 2.03 3.59 -12.07
CA LEU A 286 2.54 3.99 -10.75
C LEU A 286 3.57 3.01 -10.24
N ARG A 287 4.70 3.55 -9.76
CA ARG A 287 5.84 2.76 -9.26
C ARG A 287 6.47 3.48 -8.07
N GLY A 288 7.18 2.73 -7.23
CA GLY A 288 7.97 3.31 -6.13
C GLY A 288 7.10 4.06 -5.13
N ARG A 289 7.46 5.31 -4.86
CA ARG A 289 6.77 6.19 -3.90
C ARG A 289 5.29 6.44 -4.23
N GLU A 290 4.93 6.25 -5.49
CA GLU A 290 3.59 6.56 -6.00
C GLU A 290 2.57 5.46 -5.70
N ILE A 291 3.01 4.28 -5.25
CA ILE A 291 2.10 3.19 -4.85
C ILE A 291 1.62 3.46 -3.42
N TRP A 292 0.31 3.57 -3.28
CA TRP A 292 -0.40 3.72 -2.01
C TRP A 292 -1.61 2.79 -2.04
N ILE A 293 -1.85 2.04 -0.97
CA ILE A 293 -2.94 1.07 -0.86
C ILE A 293 -3.57 1.20 0.51
N TRP A 294 -4.89 1.32 0.55
CA TRP A 294 -5.73 1.41 1.74
C TRP A 294 -6.24 0.03 2.16
N ASP A 295 -6.26 -0.26 3.45
CA ASP A 295 -6.87 -1.47 4.02
C ASP A 295 -7.96 -1.10 5.01
N ASP A 296 -9.21 -1.23 4.58
CA ASP A 296 -10.40 -0.92 5.38
C ASP A 296 -10.46 -1.75 6.66
N ARG A 297 -10.02 -3.00 6.61
CA ARG A 297 -10.06 -3.94 7.75
C ARG A 297 -9.22 -3.47 8.93
N SER A 298 -8.08 -2.83 8.67
CA SER A 298 -7.21 -2.30 9.73
C SER A 298 -7.25 -0.76 9.82
N ALA A 299 -8.14 -0.11 9.05
CA ALA A 299 -8.31 1.34 8.97
C ALA A 299 -6.99 2.12 8.74
N GLN A 300 -6.11 1.58 7.89
CA GLN A 300 -4.81 2.18 7.60
C GLN A 300 -4.30 1.86 6.20
N ALA A 301 -3.37 2.68 5.72
CA ALA A 301 -2.59 2.33 4.53
C ALA A 301 -1.55 1.24 4.83
N ILE A 302 -1.26 0.41 3.83
CA ILE A 302 -0.30 -0.71 3.92
C ILE A 302 1.03 -0.39 3.23
N PRO A 303 2.17 -0.91 3.73
CA PRO A 303 3.46 -0.71 3.09
C PRO A 303 3.60 -1.59 1.84
N ALA A 304 3.81 -0.99 0.66
CA ALA A 304 4.11 -1.75 -0.55
C ALA A 304 5.55 -2.34 -0.56
N TYR A 305 6.47 -1.76 0.22
CA TYR A 305 7.89 -2.10 0.22
C TYR A 305 8.39 -2.51 1.60
N THR A 306 9.23 -3.55 1.63
CA THR A 306 9.95 -3.97 2.83
C THR A 306 10.81 -2.82 3.39
N PRO A 307 11.16 -2.82 4.69
CA PRO A 307 11.98 -1.75 5.29
C PRO A 307 13.32 -1.50 4.57
N ARG A 308 13.91 -2.53 3.94
CA ARG A 308 15.17 -2.40 3.20
C ARG A 308 15.00 -1.64 1.88
N ASP A 309 13.96 -1.95 1.11
CA ASP A 309 13.75 -1.28 -0.18
C ASP A 309 13.10 0.09 0.00
N ARG A 310 12.22 0.24 1.00
CA ARG A 310 11.64 1.54 1.37
C ARG A 310 12.73 2.57 1.70
N ARG A 311 13.81 2.17 2.39
CA ARG A 311 14.95 3.05 2.69
C ARG A 311 15.63 3.61 1.43
N LYS A 312 15.71 2.84 0.35
CA LYS A 312 16.28 3.30 -0.94
C LYS A 312 15.39 4.34 -1.61
N LEU A 313 14.10 4.33 -1.28
CA LEU A 313 13.15 5.30 -1.77
C LEU A 313 13.09 6.55 -0.89
N LEU A 314 13.68 6.59 0.31
CA LEU A 314 13.62 7.80 1.15
C LEU A 314 14.64 8.86 0.67
N PRO A 315 14.26 10.15 0.58
CA PRO A 315 15.20 11.22 0.26
C PRO A 315 16.28 11.39 1.35
N ALA A 316 17.54 11.56 0.94
CA ALA A 316 18.64 11.89 1.86
C ALA A 316 18.41 13.23 2.59
N ALA A 317 17.68 14.16 1.97
CA ALA A 317 17.32 15.45 2.55
C ALA A 317 16.59 15.33 3.90
N ASN A 318 15.81 14.26 4.13
CA ASN A 318 15.15 14.03 5.41
C ASN A 318 16.16 13.81 6.55
N VAL A 319 17.25 13.08 6.28
CA VAL A 319 18.33 12.84 7.25
C VAL A 319 19.07 14.14 7.54
N VAL A 320 19.38 14.92 6.50
CA VAL A 320 20.03 16.22 6.65
C VAL A 320 19.17 17.17 7.50
N ALA A 321 17.86 17.23 7.25
CA ALA A 321 16.94 18.04 8.04
C ALA A 321 16.88 17.62 9.53
N ALA A 322 16.88 16.32 9.81
CA ALA A 322 16.90 15.80 11.17
C ALA A 322 18.20 16.13 11.91
N LEU A 323 19.36 15.99 11.24
CA LEU A 323 20.65 16.37 11.80
C LEU A 323 20.73 17.89 12.05
N HIS A 324 20.27 18.69 11.09
CA HIS A 324 20.22 20.15 11.23
C HIS A 324 19.35 20.56 12.44
N SER A 325 18.15 19.98 12.58
CA SER A 325 17.28 20.19 13.74
C SER A 325 17.98 19.85 15.06
N ALA A 326 18.65 18.69 15.13
CA ALA A 326 19.35 18.25 16.32
C ALA A 326 20.47 19.22 16.72
N VAL A 327 21.20 19.78 15.74
CA VAL A 327 22.26 20.76 15.97
C VAL A 327 21.69 22.10 16.45
N VAL A 328 20.67 22.62 15.77
CA VAL A 328 20.14 23.98 16.04
C VAL A 328 19.28 24.03 17.30
N LYS A 329 18.47 23.00 17.56
CA LYS A 329 17.47 22.99 18.63
C LYS A 329 17.76 21.99 19.75
N GLY A 330 18.79 21.16 19.64
CA GLY A 330 19.10 20.13 20.63
C GLY A 330 19.29 20.67 22.04
N TRP A 331 20.06 21.76 22.22
CA TRP A 331 20.26 22.36 23.55
C TRP A 331 18.99 23.01 24.11
N PRO A 332 18.25 23.87 23.37
CA PRO A 332 16.96 24.38 23.82
C PRO A 332 15.97 23.28 24.23
N ILE A 333 15.84 22.22 23.42
CA ILE A 333 14.96 21.07 23.72
C ILE A 333 15.42 20.39 25.01
N GLN A 334 16.71 20.11 25.16
CA GLN A 334 17.24 19.42 26.34
C GLN A 334 17.03 20.25 27.63
N ARG A 335 17.17 21.57 27.53
CA ARG A 335 16.91 22.49 28.65
C ARG A 335 15.44 22.46 29.06
N GLU A 336 14.53 22.60 28.10
CA GLU A 336 13.08 22.52 28.36
C GLU A 336 12.66 21.15 28.89
N TYR A 337 13.22 20.07 28.34
CA TYR A 337 12.93 18.72 28.78
C TYR A 337 13.30 18.49 30.26
N ARG A 338 14.48 18.94 30.69
CA ARG A 338 14.90 18.82 32.10
C ARG A 338 13.98 19.59 33.04
N ARG A 339 13.60 20.82 32.65
CA ARG A 339 12.64 21.63 33.40
C ARG A 339 11.28 20.93 33.52
N LEU A 340 10.72 20.51 32.39
CA LEU A 340 9.43 19.83 32.34
C LEU A 340 9.43 18.51 33.12
N ARG A 341 10.53 17.74 33.07
CA ARG A 341 10.63 16.50 33.86
C ARG A 341 10.48 16.76 35.36
N GLN A 342 11.08 17.83 35.89
CA GLN A 342 10.95 18.22 37.30
C GLN A 342 9.53 18.71 37.65
N GLU A 343 8.81 19.27 36.69
CA GLU A 343 7.43 19.74 36.87
C GLU A 343 6.38 18.61 36.83
N SER A 344 6.75 17.39 36.41
CA SER A 344 5.82 16.26 36.28
C SER A 344 5.10 15.98 37.60
N PHE A 345 3.76 15.91 37.56
CA PHE A 345 2.92 15.67 38.74
C PHE A 345 2.99 16.73 39.84
N THR A 346 3.69 17.86 39.65
CA THR A 346 3.85 18.85 40.72
C THR A 346 2.66 19.79 40.90
N ARG A 347 1.79 19.88 39.89
CA ARG A 347 0.66 20.79 39.84
C ARG A 347 -0.66 20.04 39.65
N PRO A 348 -1.74 20.52 40.28
CA PRO A 348 -3.11 20.18 39.91
C PRO A 348 -3.33 20.22 38.38
N VAL A 349 -3.95 19.18 37.81
CA VAL A 349 -4.37 19.15 36.39
C VAL A 349 -5.88 18.91 36.26
N PRO A 350 -6.61 19.73 35.50
CA PRO A 350 -8.04 19.50 35.27
C PRO A 350 -8.23 18.29 34.33
N PHE A 351 -9.17 17.41 34.67
CA PHE A 351 -9.57 16.29 33.81
C PHE A 351 -10.74 16.62 32.88
N ALA A 352 -11.41 17.76 33.09
CA ALA A 352 -12.48 18.23 32.22
C ALA A 352 -12.00 18.30 30.76
N ASN A 353 -12.71 17.62 29.86
CA ASN A 353 -12.38 17.54 28.43
C ASN A 353 -10.96 17.02 28.13
N ALA A 354 -10.32 16.30 29.06
CA ALA A 354 -8.96 15.77 28.89
C ALA A 354 -8.94 14.39 28.20
N ILE A 355 -10.05 13.66 28.24
CA ILE A 355 -10.21 12.37 27.55
C ILE A 355 -11.20 12.56 26.41
N GLY A 356 -10.77 12.29 25.19
CA GLY A 356 -11.60 12.33 23.99
C GLY A 356 -11.74 10.96 23.34
N MET A 357 -12.75 10.83 22.50
CA MET A 357 -13.02 9.61 21.73
C MET A 357 -12.92 9.91 20.23
N THR A 358 -12.37 8.97 19.46
CA THR A 358 -12.43 9.05 17.99
C THR A 358 -13.56 8.16 17.48
N LEU A 359 -14.35 8.71 16.55
CA LEU A 359 -15.46 8.01 15.87
C LEU A 359 -15.15 7.89 14.38
N GLU A 360 -15.65 6.84 13.76
CA GLU A 360 -15.54 6.65 12.32
C GLU A 360 -16.87 7.05 11.65
N PRO A 361 -16.93 8.11 10.82
CA PRO A 361 -18.16 8.57 10.20
C PRO A 361 -18.60 7.69 9.02
N GLU A 362 -18.77 6.39 9.24
CA GLU A 362 -19.23 5.42 8.24
C GLU A 362 -20.77 5.33 8.27
N PRO A 363 -21.49 5.69 7.18
CA PRO A 363 -22.95 5.72 7.17
C PRO A 363 -23.63 4.45 7.71
N ASP A 364 -23.16 3.29 7.28
CA ASP A 364 -23.79 1.99 7.60
C ASP A 364 -23.69 1.60 9.08
N THR A 365 -22.77 2.22 9.83
CA THR A 365 -22.54 1.91 11.25
C THR A 365 -22.72 3.10 12.17
N TRP A 366 -23.08 4.27 11.62
CA TRP A 366 -23.04 5.54 12.33
C TRP A 366 -24.02 5.59 13.50
N ASP A 367 -25.30 5.25 13.26
CA ASP A 367 -26.34 5.27 14.30
C ASP A 367 -25.96 4.37 15.48
N ARG A 368 -25.43 3.19 15.18
CA ARG A 368 -24.96 2.26 16.20
C ARG A 368 -23.76 2.80 16.98
N GLN A 369 -22.83 3.49 16.33
CA GLN A 369 -21.74 4.17 17.03
C GLN A 369 -22.27 5.26 17.95
N LEU A 370 -23.30 6.00 17.56
CA LEU A 370 -23.92 7.02 18.41
C LEU A 370 -24.63 6.42 19.64
N GLU A 371 -25.29 5.27 19.50
CA GLU A 371 -25.87 4.54 20.64
C GLU A 371 -24.80 4.15 21.67
N TRP A 372 -23.68 3.59 21.22
CA TRP A 372 -22.56 3.22 22.10
C TRP A 372 -21.85 4.44 22.70
N LEU A 373 -21.74 5.53 21.94
CA LEU A 373 -21.21 6.79 22.43
C LEU A 373 -22.09 7.36 23.57
N ALA A 374 -23.41 7.36 23.37
CA ALA A 374 -24.38 7.83 24.37
C ALA A 374 -24.26 7.04 25.68
N GLN A 375 -24.06 5.72 25.59
CA GLN A 375 -23.77 4.88 26.76
C GLN A 375 -22.42 5.22 27.41
N LEU A 376 -21.36 5.37 26.62
CA LEU A 376 -20.01 5.66 27.13
C LEU A 376 -19.96 6.98 27.91
N GLN A 377 -20.59 8.02 27.37
CA GLN A 377 -20.47 9.38 27.89
C GLN A 377 -21.40 9.67 29.08
N GLY A 378 -22.36 8.78 29.37
CA GLY A 378 -23.20 8.89 30.57
C GLY A 378 -24.02 10.18 30.66
N GLY A 379 -24.37 10.79 29.52
CA GLY A 379 -25.14 12.05 29.46
C GLY A 379 -24.32 13.35 29.47
N HIS A 380 -22.99 13.26 29.62
CA HIS A 380 -22.11 14.44 29.58
C HIS A 380 -21.39 14.55 28.24
N PRO A 381 -21.44 15.70 27.54
CA PRO A 381 -20.72 15.86 26.30
C PRO A 381 -19.21 15.70 26.50
N MET A 382 -18.57 14.91 25.64
CA MET A 382 -17.12 14.71 25.63
C MET A 382 -16.46 15.25 24.35
N PRO A 383 -15.13 15.46 24.33
CA PRO A 383 -14.39 15.76 23.12
C PRO A 383 -14.40 14.60 22.13
N LEU A 384 -14.70 14.91 20.87
CA LEU A 384 -14.76 13.96 19.76
C LEU A 384 -13.78 14.36 18.65
N LEU A 385 -13.14 13.37 18.04
CA LEU A 385 -12.31 13.56 16.85
C LEU A 385 -12.95 12.76 15.70
N LEU A 386 -13.13 13.41 14.55
CA LEU A 386 -13.55 12.79 13.31
C LEU A 386 -12.49 13.00 12.24
N ARG A 387 -12.37 12.07 11.29
CA ARG A 387 -11.35 12.08 10.23
C ARG A 387 -11.99 12.30 8.88
N LEU A 388 -11.43 13.23 8.11
CA LEU A 388 -11.69 13.36 6.68
C LEU A 388 -10.54 12.71 5.93
N TYR A 389 -10.78 11.58 5.28
CA TYR A 389 -9.79 10.90 4.47
C TYR A 389 -9.85 11.38 3.02
N HIS A 390 -8.74 11.93 2.51
CA HIS A 390 -8.69 12.45 1.14
C HIS A 390 -9.03 11.38 0.07
N HIS A 391 -8.75 10.10 0.31
CA HIS A 391 -9.05 9.05 -0.66
C HIS A 391 -10.56 8.72 -0.78
N GLN A 392 -11.39 9.06 0.22
CA GLN A 392 -12.83 8.77 0.21
C GLN A 392 -13.64 9.77 -0.64
N GLY A 393 -13.06 10.93 -0.95
CA GLY A 393 -13.64 11.92 -1.86
C GLY A 393 -14.79 12.78 -1.28
N PRO A 394 -15.35 13.71 -2.09
CA PRO A 394 -16.20 14.79 -1.60
C PRO A 394 -17.50 14.39 -0.91
N ALA A 395 -18.10 13.26 -1.27
CA ALA A 395 -19.34 12.80 -0.65
C ALA A 395 -19.12 12.38 0.81
N ALA A 396 -18.06 11.58 1.07
CA ALA A 396 -17.68 11.18 2.42
C ALA A 396 -17.21 12.36 3.28
N TRP A 397 -16.50 13.32 2.68
CA TRP A 397 -16.11 14.56 3.37
C TRP A 397 -17.34 15.36 3.81
N GLN A 398 -18.33 15.52 2.92
CA GLN A 398 -19.57 16.24 3.24
C GLN A 398 -20.34 15.54 4.36
N TRP A 399 -20.52 14.22 4.25
CA TRP A 399 -21.13 13.40 5.28
C TRP A 399 -20.45 13.57 6.63
N THR A 400 -19.12 13.46 6.68
CA THR A 400 -18.33 13.63 7.91
C THR A 400 -18.56 15.03 8.53
N LEU A 401 -18.59 16.08 7.72
CA LEU A 401 -18.82 17.45 8.18
C LEU A 401 -20.27 17.67 8.67
N ASP A 402 -21.25 16.99 8.06
CA ASP A 402 -22.63 17.01 8.54
C ASP A 402 -22.75 16.35 9.91
N GLN A 403 -22.12 15.19 10.09
CA GLN A 403 -22.08 14.49 11.36
C GLN A 403 -21.31 15.25 12.43
N ALA A 404 -20.18 15.88 12.07
CA ALA A 404 -19.43 16.76 12.97
C ALA A 404 -20.29 17.93 13.47
N ARG A 405 -21.07 18.56 12.58
CA ARG A 405 -22.00 19.63 12.95
C ARG A 405 -23.15 19.13 13.83
N HIS A 406 -23.66 17.93 13.56
CA HIS A 406 -24.70 17.30 14.37
C HIS A 406 -24.22 17.08 15.81
N LEU A 407 -23.04 16.45 15.97
CA LEU A 407 -22.41 16.23 17.28
C LEU A 407 -22.13 17.54 18.02
N HIS A 408 -21.65 18.56 17.31
CA HIS A 408 -21.43 19.88 17.92
C HIS A 408 -22.73 20.49 18.47
N ARG A 409 -23.86 20.37 17.74
CA ARG A 409 -25.17 20.84 18.20
C ARG A 409 -25.69 20.09 19.43
N GLN A 410 -25.19 18.88 19.68
CA GLN A 410 -25.46 18.11 20.89
C GLN A 410 -24.55 18.50 22.08
N GLY A 411 -23.68 19.51 21.89
CA GLY A 411 -22.80 20.05 22.94
C GLY A 411 -21.39 19.45 22.95
N HIS A 412 -21.05 18.56 22.02
CA HIS A 412 -19.71 17.99 21.93
C HIS A 412 -18.67 19.01 21.45
N LEU A 413 -17.46 18.93 22.01
CA LEU A 413 -16.28 19.58 21.41
C LEU A 413 -15.81 18.70 20.24
N VAL A 414 -15.99 19.17 19.02
CA VAL A 414 -15.68 18.38 17.81
C VAL A 414 -14.41 18.88 17.15
N SER A 415 -13.48 17.96 16.91
CA SER A 415 -12.22 18.21 16.22
C SER A 415 -12.19 17.43 14.90
N LEU A 416 -11.48 17.98 13.90
CA LEU A 416 -11.43 17.40 12.56
C LEU A 416 -9.98 17.12 12.16
N ALA A 417 -9.66 15.87 11.85
CA ALA A 417 -8.35 15.49 11.31
C ALA A 417 -8.41 15.35 9.78
N LEU A 418 -7.56 16.08 9.08
CA LEU A 418 -7.43 16.06 7.62
C LEU A 418 -6.34 15.08 7.23
N VAL A 419 -6.75 13.91 6.71
CA VAL A 419 -5.86 12.77 6.46
C VAL A 419 -5.49 12.69 4.97
N GLN A 420 -4.20 12.80 4.69
CA GLN A 420 -3.66 12.70 3.34
C GLN A 420 -3.44 11.25 2.88
N ASP A 421 -3.57 11.03 1.57
CA ASP A 421 -3.07 9.85 0.86
C ASP A 421 -1.94 10.26 -0.11
N ARG A 422 -1.44 9.34 -0.94
CA ARG A 422 -0.42 9.71 -1.95
C ARG A 422 -0.97 10.65 -3.03
N ARG A 423 -2.26 10.56 -3.39
CA ARG A 423 -2.88 11.44 -4.39
C ARG A 423 -2.91 12.89 -3.94
N ALA A 424 -3.07 13.17 -2.64
CA ALA A 424 -3.02 14.53 -2.09
C ALA A 424 -1.73 15.29 -2.45
N ILE A 425 -0.60 14.59 -2.62
CA ILE A 425 0.67 15.17 -3.05
C ILE A 425 0.78 15.25 -4.59
N ARG A 426 0.35 14.20 -5.28
CA ARG A 426 0.50 14.09 -6.75
C ARG A 426 -0.46 15.00 -7.51
N ASP A 427 -1.65 15.19 -6.97
CA ASP A 427 -2.74 16.01 -7.52
C ASP A 427 -3.24 16.97 -6.41
N PRO A 428 -2.54 18.10 -6.19
CA PRO A 428 -2.83 19.02 -5.09
C PRO A 428 -4.21 19.68 -5.14
N LYS A 429 -4.92 19.58 -6.27
CA LYS A 429 -6.26 20.16 -6.42
C LYS A 429 -7.26 19.50 -5.47
N GLY A 430 -7.24 18.17 -5.39
CA GLY A 430 -8.13 17.42 -4.49
C GLY A 430 -7.86 17.75 -3.02
N TRP A 431 -6.59 17.85 -2.62
CA TRP A 431 -6.22 18.21 -1.26
C TRP A 431 -6.70 19.62 -0.90
N ARG A 432 -6.48 20.60 -1.79
CA ARG A 432 -6.98 21.96 -1.61
C ARG A 432 -8.49 22.00 -1.48
N GLN A 433 -9.22 21.25 -2.31
CA GLN A 433 -10.67 21.18 -2.25
C GLN A 433 -11.15 20.66 -0.89
N MET A 434 -10.56 19.57 -0.38
CA MET A 434 -10.92 19.02 0.93
C MET A 434 -10.65 20.01 2.07
N VAL A 435 -9.46 20.64 2.06
CA VAL A 435 -9.07 21.64 3.07
C VAL A 435 -10.03 22.83 3.06
N SER A 436 -10.27 23.43 1.88
CA SER A 436 -11.18 24.57 1.77
C SER A 436 -12.59 24.22 2.22
N MET A 437 -13.12 23.05 1.84
CA MET A 437 -14.43 22.59 2.28
C MET A 437 -14.51 22.39 3.80
N ALA A 438 -13.49 21.80 4.41
CA ALA A 438 -13.46 21.58 5.86
C ALA A 438 -13.46 22.91 6.64
N PHE A 439 -12.61 23.86 6.24
CA PHE A 439 -12.55 25.17 6.89
C PHE A 439 -13.83 25.98 6.66
N ASP A 440 -14.31 26.08 5.42
CA ASP A 440 -15.51 26.86 5.09
C ASP A 440 -16.73 26.39 5.89
N ARG A 441 -16.90 25.06 6.03
CA ARG A 441 -18.06 24.49 6.72
C ARG A 441 -17.92 24.41 8.23
N ALA A 442 -16.70 24.37 8.78
CA ALA A 442 -16.49 24.01 10.19
C ALA A 442 -15.65 25.01 11.02
N HIS A 443 -15.07 26.06 10.43
CA HIS A 443 -14.25 27.03 11.17
C HIS A 443 -14.93 27.60 12.43
N SER A 444 -16.24 27.80 12.37
CA SER A 444 -17.02 28.43 13.45
C SER A 444 -17.30 27.52 14.64
N TYR A 445 -17.11 26.20 14.51
CA TYR A 445 -17.44 25.25 15.58
C TYR A 445 -16.38 24.18 15.86
N ALA A 446 -15.46 23.93 14.93
CA ALA A 446 -14.40 22.95 15.14
C ALA A 446 -13.46 23.44 16.24
N ASP A 447 -13.23 22.61 17.28
CA ASP A 447 -12.27 22.93 18.35
C ASP A 447 -10.86 23.06 17.80
N PHE A 448 -10.51 22.22 16.82
CA PHE A 448 -9.32 22.38 15.98
C PHE A 448 -9.38 21.52 14.72
N PHE A 449 -8.54 21.88 13.75
CA PHE A 449 -8.17 21.08 12.58
C PHE A 449 -6.79 20.47 12.79
N GLU A 450 -6.69 19.14 12.87
CA GLU A 450 -5.40 18.45 12.80
C GLU A 450 -5.02 18.27 11.33
N VAL A 451 -3.83 18.75 10.96
CA VAL A 451 -3.37 18.71 9.57
C VAL A 451 -2.24 17.72 9.42
N GLY A 452 -2.50 16.72 8.59
CA GLY A 452 -1.57 15.62 8.38
C GLY A 452 -1.86 14.45 9.31
N HIS A 453 -1.40 13.28 8.91
CA HIS A 453 -1.63 12.05 9.66
C HIS A 453 -0.44 11.11 9.49
N ALA A 454 0.21 10.75 10.60
CA ALA A 454 1.37 9.86 10.61
C ALA A 454 2.44 10.26 9.56
N ILE A 455 2.75 11.56 9.49
CA ILE A 455 3.59 12.19 8.44
C ILE A 455 4.98 11.54 8.31
N ASN A 456 5.50 10.95 9.38
CA ASN A 456 6.77 10.21 9.41
C ASN A 456 6.67 8.75 8.95
N ARG A 457 5.54 8.32 8.38
CA ARG A 457 5.34 6.97 7.84
C ARG A 457 4.96 7.08 6.37
N ALA A 458 5.89 6.71 5.50
CA ALA A 458 5.72 6.75 4.04
C ALA A 458 4.48 6.04 3.48
N LYS A 459 3.94 5.04 4.20
CA LYS A 459 2.68 4.38 3.82
C LYS A 459 1.48 5.33 3.80
N TRP A 460 1.53 6.44 4.52
CA TRP A 460 0.51 7.51 4.52
C TRP A 460 0.73 8.58 3.44
N GLY A 461 1.49 8.25 2.38
CA GLY A 461 1.61 9.09 1.17
C GLY A 461 2.71 10.15 1.20
N VAL A 462 3.27 10.47 2.37
CA VAL A 462 4.34 11.47 2.54
C VAL A 462 5.71 10.80 2.66
N TRP A 463 6.61 11.09 1.72
CA TRP A 463 7.96 10.53 1.64
C TRP A 463 9.06 11.54 1.95
N ASP A 464 8.80 12.82 1.69
CA ASP A 464 9.73 13.92 1.90
C ASP A 464 9.14 14.95 2.87
N PHE A 465 9.93 15.47 3.80
CA PHE A 465 9.41 16.48 4.74
C PHE A 465 8.98 17.79 4.02
N ARG A 466 9.47 18.03 2.80
CA ARG A 466 8.99 19.14 1.95
C ARG A 466 7.57 18.90 1.42
N GLU A 467 7.15 17.66 1.24
CA GLU A 467 5.77 17.33 0.82
C GLU A 467 4.78 17.69 1.94
N TYR A 468 5.16 17.55 3.21
CA TYR A 468 4.31 18.02 4.32
C TYR A 468 4.09 19.54 4.28
N ARG A 469 5.11 20.33 3.92
CA ARG A 469 4.95 21.78 3.71
C ARG A 469 3.98 22.12 2.59
N GLN A 470 3.94 21.29 1.53
CA GLN A 470 2.97 21.48 0.44
C GLN A 470 1.53 21.26 0.93
N LEU A 471 1.32 20.29 1.82
CA LEU A 471 0.01 20.06 2.43
C LEU A 471 -0.44 21.23 3.32
N LEU A 472 0.50 21.94 3.95
CA LEU A 472 0.21 23.13 4.77
C LEU A 472 -0.13 24.39 3.96
N GLN A 473 0.22 24.47 2.67
CA GLN A 473 -0.05 25.67 1.85
C GLN A 473 -1.55 26.05 1.77
N PRO A 474 -2.48 25.15 1.39
CA PRO A 474 -3.90 25.50 1.39
C PRO A 474 -4.44 25.77 2.79
N VAL A 475 -3.89 25.11 3.82
CA VAL A 475 -4.28 25.35 5.22
C VAL A 475 -3.91 26.76 5.65
N HIS A 476 -2.72 27.24 5.28
CA HIS A 476 -2.32 28.61 5.57
C HIS A 476 -3.20 29.65 4.87
N ALA A 477 -3.60 29.39 3.61
CA ALA A 477 -4.56 30.26 2.93
C ALA A 477 -5.90 30.32 3.69
N CYS A 478 -6.41 29.16 4.15
CA CYS A 478 -7.62 29.10 4.97
C CYS A 478 -7.43 29.75 6.35
N SER A 479 -6.27 29.65 6.99
CA SER A 479 -6.04 30.28 8.30
C SER A 479 -6.01 31.81 8.24
N ILE A 480 -5.69 32.39 7.08
CA ILE A 480 -5.81 33.84 6.85
C ILE A 480 -7.28 34.23 6.71
N GLN A 481 -8.08 33.41 6.03
CA GLN A 481 -9.50 33.66 5.81
C GLN A 481 -10.35 33.43 7.08
N TYR A 482 -9.98 32.45 7.89
CA TYR A 482 -10.67 32.03 9.11
C TYR A 482 -9.69 32.08 10.30
N PRO A 483 -9.32 33.28 10.79
CA PRO A 483 -8.27 33.45 11.80
C PRO A 483 -8.58 32.82 13.17
N GLU A 484 -9.85 32.54 13.47
CA GLU A 484 -10.31 31.84 14.66
C GLU A 484 -10.08 30.32 14.60
N ALA A 485 -9.86 29.75 13.41
CA ALA A 485 -9.68 28.32 13.22
C ALA A 485 -8.33 27.85 13.79
N LYS A 486 -8.39 27.00 14.82
CA LYS A 486 -7.19 26.42 15.44
C LYS A 486 -6.65 25.27 14.61
N ILE A 487 -5.34 25.27 14.40
CA ILE A 487 -4.61 24.25 13.63
C ILE A 487 -3.69 23.49 14.56
N THR A 488 -3.64 22.17 14.44
CA THR A 488 -2.72 21.31 15.19
C THR A 488 -1.95 20.40 14.24
N GLY A 489 -0.76 19.95 14.65
CA GLY A 489 0.09 19.10 13.81
C GLY A 489 1.46 18.87 14.45
N PRO A 490 2.35 18.06 13.83
CA PRO A 490 2.19 17.42 12.53
C PRO A 490 1.68 15.96 12.60
N ALA A 491 1.03 15.56 13.70
CA ALA A 491 0.47 14.22 13.87
C ALA A 491 1.48 13.10 13.57
N CYS A 492 2.75 13.27 14.00
CA CYS A 492 3.75 12.19 13.87
C CYS A 492 3.29 10.96 14.66
N ILE A 493 3.65 9.77 14.21
CA ILE A 493 3.32 8.51 14.88
C ILE A 493 4.56 7.83 15.45
N ASP A 494 4.37 7.15 16.57
CA ASP A 494 5.41 6.56 17.41
C ASP A 494 6.41 7.59 17.93
N PHE A 495 7.32 7.13 18.79
CA PHE A 495 8.33 7.97 19.40
C PHE A 495 9.59 8.13 18.51
N GLU A 496 9.56 9.12 17.61
CA GLU A 496 10.67 9.48 16.69
C GLU A 496 11.04 10.98 16.78
N PRO A 497 11.65 11.43 17.89
CA PRO A 497 11.89 12.85 18.15
C PRO A 497 12.77 13.55 17.10
N TYR A 498 13.69 12.82 16.47
CA TYR A 498 14.53 13.36 15.39
C TYR A 498 13.73 13.72 14.13
N VAL A 499 12.67 12.96 13.81
CA VAL A 499 11.77 13.28 12.69
C VAL A 499 10.89 14.47 13.04
N LEU A 500 10.36 14.49 14.27
CA LEU A 500 9.54 15.60 14.75
C LEU A 500 10.30 16.93 14.65
N GLY A 501 11.56 16.96 15.09
CA GLY A 501 12.41 18.15 14.98
C GLY A 501 12.66 18.59 13.52
N ALA A 502 12.86 17.64 12.61
CA ALA A 502 13.02 17.93 11.19
C ALA A 502 11.76 18.56 10.58
N LEU A 503 10.59 18.03 10.92
CA LEU A 503 9.29 18.53 10.46
C LEU A 503 9.02 19.93 11.02
N LEU A 504 9.10 20.11 12.34
CA LEU A 504 8.87 21.41 12.97
C LEU A 504 9.87 22.48 12.49
N GLY A 505 11.13 22.10 12.25
CA GLY A 505 12.14 23.00 11.69
C GLY A 505 11.92 23.39 10.24
N GLY A 506 11.10 22.62 9.50
CA GLY A 506 10.71 22.93 8.14
C GLY A 506 9.49 23.86 8.02
N ILE A 507 8.74 24.08 9.11
CA ILE A 507 7.51 24.88 9.10
C ILE A 507 7.86 26.38 9.28
N PRO A 508 7.46 27.26 8.35
CA PRO A 508 7.60 28.71 8.52
C PRO A 508 6.88 29.23 9.77
N ALA A 509 7.34 30.35 10.33
CA ALA A 509 6.81 30.87 11.60
C ALA A 509 5.31 31.18 11.53
N GLU A 510 4.87 31.75 10.42
CA GLU A 510 3.50 32.10 10.08
C GLU A 510 2.58 30.91 9.77
N GLN A 511 3.15 29.70 9.62
CA GLN A 511 2.41 28.46 9.37
C GLN A 511 2.48 27.49 10.56
N ARG A 512 3.04 27.94 11.70
CA ARG A 512 3.18 27.07 12.87
C ARG A 512 1.81 26.66 13.38
N PRO A 513 1.62 25.37 13.71
CA PRO A 513 0.40 24.94 14.36
C PRO A 513 0.28 25.59 15.74
N HIS A 514 -0.96 25.72 16.19
CA HIS A 514 -1.28 26.25 17.50
C HIS A 514 -0.76 25.32 18.60
N ALA A 515 -1.10 24.03 18.50
CA ALA A 515 -0.68 22.99 19.42
C ALA A 515 0.02 21.85 18.69
N LEU A 516 0.92 21.15 19.39
CA LEU A 516 1.56 19.95 18.87
C LEU A 516 0.62 18.77 19.05
N SER A 517 0.25 18.13 17.95
CA SER A 517 -0.48 16.87 17.96
C SER A 517 0.43 15.68 17.61
N HIS A 518 0.15 14.52 18.21
CA HIS A 518 1.00 13.34 18.09
C HIS A 518 0.23 12.04 18.31
N HIS A 519 0.55 11.00 17.53
CA HIS A 519 0.05 9.64 17.73
C HIS A 519 1.06 8.85 18.56
N LEU A 520 0.96 8.95 19.89
CA LEU A 520 1.97 8.45 20.82
C LEU A 520 1.69 6.98 21.21
N TYR A 521 1.97 6.07 20.30
CA TYR A 521 1.94 4.64 20.57
C TYR A 521 3.13 4.19 21.41
N VAL A 522 2.84 3.34 22.40
CA VAL A 522 3.83 2.67 23.26
C VAL A 522 3.60 1.16 23.32
N ASP A 523 2.70 0.64 22.50
CA ASP A 523 2.27 -0.76 22.35
C ASP A 523 3.43 -1.77 22.28
N ARG A 524 4.49 -1.43 21.54
CA ARG A 524 5.69 -2.27 21.41
C ARG A 524 6.45 -2.47 22.72
N ARG A 525 6.13 -1.72 23.78
CA ARG A 525 6.75 -1.85 25.11
C ARG A 525 5.88 -2.67 26.08
N GLY A 526 4.71 -3.14 25.66
CA GLY A 526 3.73 -3.73 26.57
C GLY A 526 3.06 -2.63 27.39
N ALA A 527 3.25 -2.67 28.71
CA ALA A 527 2.67 -1.69 29.63
C ALA A 527 3.18 -0.25 29.38
N PRO A 528 2.36 0.79 29.59
CA PRO A 528 2.70 2.17 29.26
C PRO A 528 3.86 2.75 30.09
N GLU A 529 4.11 2.25 31.29
CA GLU A 529 5.26 2.63 32.12
C GLU A 529 6.60 2.10 31.58
N ASN A 530 6.58 1.09 30.70
CA ASN A 530 7.80 0.48 30.22
C ASN A 530 8.59 1.42 29.29
N PRO A 531 9.90 1.57 29.50
CA PRO A 531 10.68 2.55 28.80
C PRO A 531 11.07 2.10 27.37
N GLN A 532 11.25 3.09 26.49
CA GLN A 532 11.94 2.95 25.21
C GLN A 532 13.29 3.69 25.30
N GLY A 533 14.37 2.95 25.54
CA GLY A 533 15.64 3.56 25.92
C GLY A 533 15.48 4.25 27.28
N PRO A 534 15.87 5.52 27.45
CA PRO A 534 15.72 6.24 28.72
C PRO A 534 14.34 6.90 28.90
N PHE A 535 13.37 6.67 28.01
CA PHE A 535 12.09 7.38 28.01
C PHE A 535 10.91 6.44 28.33
N ASP A 536 10.36 6.54 29.54
CA ASP A 536 9.01 6.10 29.88
C ASP A 536 7.94 7.01 29.22
N THR A 537 6.66 6.66 29.31
CA THR A 537 5.58 7.46 28.68
C THR A 537 5.57 8.92 29.16
N VAL A 538 5.77 9.18 30.45
CA VAL A 538 5.80 10.55 31.00
C VAL A 538 6.99 11.33 30.43
N ALA A 539 8.15 10.68 30.28
CA ALA A 539 9.35 11.27 29.72
C ALA A 539 9.17 11.57 28.23
N LYS A 540 8.48 10.69 27.48
CA LYS A 540 8.10 10.95 26.08
C LYS A 540 7.22 12.19 26.00
N CYS A 541 6.17 12.31 26.82
CA CYS A 541 5.29 13.48 26.85
C CYS A 541 6.05 14.78 27.20
N ALA A 542 6.91 14.75 28.22
CA ALA A 542 7.74 15.90 28.58
C ALA A 542 8.67 16.32 27.44
N LEU A 543 9.24 15.36 26.70
CA LEU A 543 10.08 15.65 25.55
C LEU A 543 9.27 16.29 24.41
N LEU A 544 8.08 15.77 24.08
CA LEU A 544 7.22 16.34 23.05
C LEU A 544 6.84 17.79 23.37
N ARG A 545 6.49 18.08 24.63
CA ARG A 545 6.25 19.46 25.10
C ARG A 545 7.49 20.34 25.02
N ALA A 546 8.68 19.78 25.31
CA ALA A 546 9.94 20.50 25.11
C ALA A 546 10.18 20.86 23.64
N TYR A 547 9.83 19.99 22.69
CA TYR A 547 9.86 20.30 21.26
C TYR A 547 8.89 21.44 20.93
N ALA A 548 7.64 21.37 21.38
CA ALA A 548 6.66 22.43 21.14
C ALA A 548 7.16 23.81 21.62
N ARG A 549 7.70 23.88 22.85
CA ARG A 549 8.29 25.10 23.40
C ARG A 549 9.54 25.57 22.64
N ALA A 550 10.47 24.66 22.35
CA ALA A 550 11.74 25.02 21.69
C ALA A 550 11.56 25.51 20.24
N TYR A 551 10.51 25.03 19.57
CA TYR A 551 10.11 25.49 18.23
C TYR A 551 9.15 26.67 18.24
N GLY A 552 8.68 27.10 19.41
CA GLY A 552 7.81 28.27 19.55
C GLY A 552 6.48 28.07 18.85
N LEU A 553 5.80 26.96 19.14
CA LEU A 553 4.36 26.81 18.85
C LEU A 553 3.59 27.82 19.70
N THR A 554 2.41 28.25 19.21
CA THR A 554 1.71 29.40 19.81
C THR A 554 1.07 29.06 21.14
N GLU A 555 0.59 27.83 21.30
CA GLU A 555 0.06 27.30 22.56
C GLU A 555 1.04 26.28 23.15
N ASP A 556 1.28 26.39 24.47
CA ASP A 556 2.02 25.38 25.25
C ASP A 556 1.11 24.18 25.57
N ARG A 557 0.54 23.59 24.51
CA ARG A 557 -0.47 22.53 24.56
C ARG A 557 -0.01 21.33 23.72
N ILE A 558 -0.05 20.14 24.33
CA ILE A 558 0.18 18.87 23.64
C ILE A 558 -1.12 18.09 23.56
N LEU A 559 -1.41 17.57 22.38
CA LEU A 559 -2.52 16.67 22.09
C LEU A 559 -1.97 15.31 21.70
N ILE A 560 -2.44 14.26 22.35
CA ILE A 560 -2.27 12.90 21.85
C ILE A 560 -3.55 12.60 21.06
N SER A 561 -3.48 12.73 19.74
CA SER A 561 -4.63 12.60 18.84
C SER A 561 -4.93 11.17 18.42
N GLU A 562 -4.02 10.23 18.71
CA GLU A 562 -4.25 8.81 18.49
C GLU A 562 -3.38 7.96 19.42
N VAL A 563 -4.00 6.99 20.10
CA VAL A 563 -3.30 5.92 20.82
C VAL A 563 -4.27 4.76 21.08
N ASN A 564 -3.76 3.52 21.02
CA ASN A 564 -4.36 2.31 21.56
C ASN A 564 -3.32 1.18 21.64
N TRP A 565 -3.80 -0.05 21.84
CA TRP A 565 -3.05 -1.27 21.60
C TRP A 565 -3.81 -2.17 20.61
N PRO A 566 -3.11 -2.88 19.72
CA PRO A 566 -3.71 -3.96 18.96
C PRO A 566 -4.12 -5.13 19.89
N LEU A 567 -5.17 -5.85 19.52
CA LEU A 567 -5.70 -6.98 20.29
C LEU A 567 -5.28 -8.34 19.69
N LEU A 568 -4.98 -9.29 20.57
CA LEU A 568 -4.64 -10.67 20.20
C LEU A 568 -5.81 -11.36 19.49
N GLY A 569 -5.50 -12.27 18.56
CA GLY A 569 -6.50 -13.13 17.91
C GLY A 569 -7.41 -12.43 16.89
N THR A 570 -7.09 -11.20 16.49
CA THR A 570 -7.93 -10.42 15.56
C THR A 570 -7.47 -10.49 14.10
N GLY A 571 -6.38 -11.24 13.82
CA GLY A 571 -5.86 -11.49 12.48
C GLY A 571 -5.64 -10.21 11.67
N VAL A 572 -6.02 -10.21 10.39
CA VAL A 572 -5.84 -9.08 9.45
C VAL A 572 -6.52 -7.77 9.86
N TRP A 573 -7.44 -7.80 10.84
CA TRP A 573 -8.08 -6.60 11.39
C TRP A 573 -7.17 -5.86 12.37
N SER A 574 -6.13 -6.52 12.89
CA SER A 574 -5.08 -5.86 13.64
C SER A 574 -4.13 -5.10 12.71
N PRO A 575 -3.78 -3.84 13.03
CA PRO A 575 -2.88 -3.03 12.21
C PRO A 575 -1.47 -3.61 12.11
N VAL A 576 -1.09 -4.55 12.98
CA VAL A 576 0.21 -5.22 12.90
C VAL A 576 0.18 -6.45 11.99
N ASN A 577 -0.98 -7.07 11.77
CA ASN A 577 -1.16 -8.28 10.98
C ASN A 577 -1.68 -8.02 9.56
N SER A 578 -2.22 -6.83 9.31
CA SER A 578 -2.48 -6.33 7.96
C SER A 578 -1.19 -6.28 7.09
N PRO A 579 -1.28 -6.53 5.77
CA PRO A 579 -2.48 -6.88 4.99
C PRO A 579 -2.82 -8.38 4.99
N TYR A 580 -1.90 -9.21 5.48
CA TYR A 580 -1.95 -10.67 5.38
C TYR A 580 -1.25 -11.29 6.59
N GLU A 581 -1.94 -12.22 7.25
CA GLU A 581 -1.44 -12.96 8.40
C GLU A 581 -0.72 -14.23 7.95
N THR A 582 0.58 -14.30 8.22
CA THR A 582 1.36 -15.52 8.02
C THR A 582 1.09 -16.52 9.13
N ARG A 583 1.17 -17.81 8.82
CA ARG A 583 1.07 -18.90 9.81
C ARG A 583 2.34 -19.07 10.64
N ASP A 584 3.45 -18.47 10.22
CA ASP A 584 4.66 -18.43 11.03
C ASP A 584 4.44 -17.59 12.29
N PRO A 585 4.97 -18.04 13.46
CA PRO A 585 4.93 -17.26 14.67
C PRO A 585 5.57 -15.89 14.47
N ARG A 586 4.84 -14.82 14.81
CA ARG A 586 5.39 -13.48 14.79
C ARG A 586 6.37 -13.29 15.94
N GLN A 587 7.49 -12.65 15.64
CA GLN A 587 8.42 -12.18 16.65
C GLN A 587 8.04 -10.74 17.04
N ASN A 588 7.98 -10.46 18.35
CA ASN A 588 7.68 -9.13 18.90
C ASN A 588 6.29 -8.60 18.49
N ASP A 589 5.25 -9.43 18.57
CA ASP A 589 3.87 -9.00 18.42
C ASP A 589 3.47 -8.07 19.59
N PRO A 590 3.07 -6.82 19.34
CA PRO A 590 2.63 -5.91 20.40
C PRO A 590 1.17 -6.12 20.81
N SER A 591 0.47 -7.09 20.21
CA SER A 591 -0.94 -7.36 20.51
C SER A 591 -1.13 -7.85 21.93
N VAL A 592 -2.20 -7.38 22.59
CA VAL A 592 -2.47 -7.65 24.01
C VAL A 592 -3.83 -8.33 24.22
N SER A 593 -4.03 -8.91 25.39
CA SER A 593 -5.35 -9.42 25.80
C SER A 593 -6.33 -8.27 26.03
N GLU A 594 -7.65 -8.53 26.02
CA GLU A 594 -8.64 -7.50 26.33
C GLU A 594 -8.50 -6.94 27.77
N ALA A 595 -8.05 -7.79 28.70
CA ALA A 595 -7.81 -7.38 30.10
C ALA A 595 -6.59 -6.45 30.20
N ASP A 596 -5.48 -6.80 29.54
CA ASP A 596 -4.30 -5.94 29.47
C ASP A 596 -4.61 -4.65 28.74
N TYR A 597 -5.41 -4.69 27.67
CA TYR A 597 -5.85 -3.50 26.94
C TYR A 597 -6.56 -2.50 27.85
N ALA A 598 -7.53 -2.97 28.65
CA ALA A 598 -8.22 -2.14 29.62
C ALA A 598 -7.25 -1.55 30.66
N ALA A 599 -6.40 -2.39 31.26
CA ALA A 599 -5.44 -1.95 32.26
C ALA A 599 -4.38 -0.97 31.72
N PHE A 600 -3.92 -1.17 30.49
CA PHE A 600 -2.97 -0.27 29.83
C PHE A 600 -3.62 1.06 29.45
N MET A 601 -4.87 1.06 28.98
CA MET A 601 -5.60 2.29 28.71
C MET A 601 -5.71 3.18 29.94
N ALA A 602 -6.23 2.65 31.05
CA ALA A 602 -6.42 3.43 32.26
C ALA A 602 -5.09 4.02 32.77
N ARG A 603 -4.04 3.20 32.84
CA ARG A 603 -2.69 3.66 33.24
C ARG A 603 -2.12 4.70 32.29
N TYR A 604 -2.28 4.53 30.97
CA TYR A 604 -1.80 5.49 29.99
C TYR A 604 -2.49 6.84 30.15
N LEU A 605 -3.82 6.86 30.21
CA LEU A 605 -4.61 8.08 30.40
C LEU A 605 -4.20 8.80 31.68
N LEU A 606 -4.13 8.09 32.80
CA LEU A 606 -3.72 8.67 34.08
C LEU A 606 -2.27 9.18 34.06
N LEU A 607 -1.30 8.40 33.57
CA LEU A 607 0.12 8.81 33.52
C LEU A 607 0.32 10.05 32.65
N THR A 608 -0.30 10.08 31.48
CA THR A 608 -0.14 11.19 30.52
C THR A 608 -0.81 12.47 31.01
N LEU A 609 -2.07 12.39 31.44
CA LEU A 609 -2.83 13.55 31.90
C LEU A 609 -2.33 14.07 33.24
N ALA A 610 -2.16 13.20 34.25
CA ALA A 610 -1.71 13.59 35.58
C ALA A 610 -0.27 14.14 35.59
N SER A 611 0.54 13.83 34.57
CA SER A 611 1.88 14.41 34.44
C SER A 611 1.86 15.93 34.23
N GLY A 612 0.76 16.50 33.73
CA GLY A 612 0.64 17.91 33.37
C GLY A 612 1.33 18.29 32.05
N HIS A 613 1.78 17.31 31.26
CA HIS A 613 2.41 17.54 29.95
C HIS A 613 1.42 17.50 28.78
N VAL A 614 0.37 16.69 28.90
CA VAL A 614 -0.62 16.47 27.85
C VAL A 614 -1.94 17.07 28.28
N SER A 615 -2.55 17.83 27.37
CA SER A 615 -3.84 18.49 27.63
C SER A 615 -5.04 17.63 27.30
N ARG A 616 -4.91 16.76 26.29
CA ARG A 616 -5.98 15.85 25.85
C ARG A 616 -5.41 14.61 25.19
N VAL A 617 -6.04 13.47 25.47
CA VAL A 617 -5.79 12.19 24.80
C VAL A 617 -7.06 11.75 24.08
N TYR A 618 -6.98 11.51 22.78
CA TYR A 618 -8.03 10.87 22.00
C TYR A 618 -7.73 9.38 21.89
N TRP A 619 -8.67 8.58 22.38
CA TRP A 619 -8.57 7.15 22.28
C TRP A 619 -9.01 6.69 20.89
N TRP A 620 -8.18 5.87 20.23
CA TRP A 620 -8.46 5.33 18.90
C TRP A 620 -8.91 3.88 19.04
N ARG A 621 -10.12 3.47 18.69
CA ARG A 621 -11.32 4.26 18.44
C ARG A 621 -12.50 3.55 19.12
N LEU A 622 -13.71 4.09 19.04
CA LEU A 622 -14.86 3.51 19.72
C LEU A 622 -15.13 2.06 19.30
N ALA A 623 -15.37 1.81 18.00
CA ALA A 623 -15.68 0.49 17.45
C ALA A 623 -14.63 0.05 16.42
N ALA A 624 -14.03 -1.11 16.66
CA ALA A 624 -13.14 -1.79 15.71
C ALA A 624 -12.79 -3.19 16.22
N ARG A 625 -12.85 -4.18 15.33
CA ARG A 625 -12.50 -5.56 15.61
C ARG A 625 -11.07 -5.72 16.14
N GLY A 626 -10.11 -5.02 15.55
CA GLY A 626 -8.68 -5.21 15.87
C GLY A 626 -8.17 -4.50 17.12
N PHE A 627 -8.86 -3.45 17.59
CA PHE A 627 -8.31 -2.50 18.57
C PHE A 627 -9.34 -1.55 19.19
N GLY A 628 -10.64 -1.67 18.87
CA GLY A 628 -11.68 -0.79 19.39
C GLY A 628 -12.09 -1.13 20.83
N LEU A 629 -12.79 -0.20 21.48
CA LEU A 629 -13.43 -0.47 22.77
C LEU A 629 -14.65 -1.38 22.63
N ILE A 630 -15.30 -1.33 21.48
CA ILE A 630 -16.40 -2.20 21.06
C ILE A 630 -15.88 -3.17 19.98
N ASP A 631 -16.23 -4.43 20.14
CA ASP A 631 -16.06 -5.47 19.15
C ASP A 631 -17.23 -5.44 18.16
N ASP A 632 -16.94 -5.05 16.92
CA ASP A 632 -17.89 -4.91 15.82
C ASP A 632 -17.90 -6.11 14.87
N THR A 633 -17.30 -7.25 15.28
CA THR A 633 -17.16 -8.44 14.44
C THR A 633 -18.51 -9.00 13.96
N ASP A 634 -19.52 -8.99 14.82
CA ASP A 634 -20.88 -9.39 14.47
C ASP A 634 -21.70 -8.12 14.15
N PRO A 635 -22.07 -7.87 12.88
CA PRO A 635 -22.85 -6.70 12.50
C PRO A 635 -24.23 -6.63 13.16
N ALA A 636 -24.77 -7.73 13.69
CA ALA A 636 -26.02 -7.75 14.44
C ALA A 636 -25.80 -7.54 15.95
N ALA A 637 -24.65 -7.95 16.51
CA ALA A 637 -24.41 -7.98 17.96
C ALA A 637 -23.03 -7.42 18.36
N TRP A 638 -22.87 -6.10 18.32
CA TRP A 638 -21.70 -5.41 18.86
C TRP A 638 -21.57 -5.65 20.36
N ARG A 639 -20.34 -5.94 20.82
CA ARG A 639 -20.06 -6.31 22.21
C ARG A 639 -19.08 -5.33 22.84
N PRO A 640 -19.34 -4.83 24.06
CA PRO A 640 -18.37 -4.02 24.78
C PRO A 640 -17.22 -4.88 25.30
N ARG A 641 -15.99 -4.37 25.16
CA ARG A 641 -14.81 -4.98 25.80
C ARG A 641 -14.64 -4.43 27.22
N PRO A 642 -13.89 -5.10 28.11
CA PRO A 642 -13.61 -4.60 29.46
C PRO A 642 -13.11 -3.14 29.50
N ALA A 643 -12.35 -2.72 28.49
CA ALA A 643 -11.88 -1.36 28.34
C ALA A 643 -13.04 -0.33 28.26
N PHE A 644 -14.13 -0.65 27.55
CA PHE A 644 -15.29 0.23 27.45
C PHE A 644 -15.88 0.58 28.82
N ASN A 645 -16.19 -0.45 29.61
CA ASN A 645 -16.78 -0.29 30.95
C ASN A 645 -15.82 0.43 31.90
N LEU A 646 -14.51 0.15 31.80
CA LEU A 646 -13.49 0.83 32.58
C LEU A 646 -13.42 2.32 32.22
N LEU A 647 -13.45 2.66 30.94
CA LEU A 647 -13.46 4.06 30.50
C LEU A 647 -14.72 4.79 30.96
N GLN A 648 -15.89 4.16 30.83
CA GLN A 648 -17.15 4.71 31.33
C GLN A 648 -17.06 5.02 32.84
N THR A 649 -16.52 4.08 33.62
CA THR A 649 -16.29 4.28 35.06
C THR A 649 -15.30 5.42 35.32
N MET A 650 -14.20 5.50 34.56
CA MET A 650 -13.23 6.58 34.68
C MET A 650 -13.84 7.94 34.36
N LEU A 651 -14.64 8.06 33.31
CA LEU A 651 -15.31 9.31 32.95
C LEU A 651 -16.25 9.77 34.07
N ALA A 652 -17.06 8.86 34.62
CA ALA A 652 -17.96 9.17 35.73
C ALA A 652 -17.24 9.58 37.02
N GLN A 653 -16.06 9.01 37.29
CA GLN A 653 -15.27 9.32 38.51
C GLN A 653 -14.39 10.56 38.37
N LEU A 654 -13.98 10.91 37.15
CA LEU A 654 -13.13 12.07 36.88
C LEU A 654 -13.94 13.35 36.60
N ASP A 655 -15.22 13.22 36.29
CA ASP A 655 -16.09 14.37 36.10
C ASP A 655 -16.25 15.17 37.41
N GLY A 656 -16.08 16.50 37.32
CA GLY A 656 -16.10 17.38 38.48
C GLY A 656 -15.00 17.16 39.54
N ALA A 657 -14.09 16.18 39.36
CA ALA A 657 -13.05 15.87 40.32
C ALA A 657 -12.07 17.05 40.48
N PRO A 658 -11.85 17.58 41.71
CA PRO A 658 -10.90 18.66 41.89
C PRO A 658 -9.50 18.16 41.56
N PRO A 659 -8.67 18.98 40.91
CA PRO A 659 -7.32 18.60 40.61
C PRO A 659 -6.51 18.60 41.92
N HIS A 660 -6.40 17.46 42.58
CA HIS A 660 -5.63 17.34 43.81
C HIS A 660 -4.15 17.09 43.49
N ARG A 661 -3.25 17.58 44.36
CA ARG A 661 -1.82 17.23 44.28
C ARG A 661 -1.67 15.72 44.45
N PRO A 662 -0.65 15.08 43.84
CA PRO A 662 -0.38 13.68 44.10
C PRO A 662 -0.22 13.46 45.60
N LEU A 663 -0.87 12.43 46.13
CA LEU A 663 -0.53 11.89 47.44
C LEU A 663 0.88 11.35 47.31
N VAL A 664 1.87 12.13 47.77
CA VAL A 664 3.27 11.71 47.82
C VAL A 664 3.30 10.39 48.57
N PRO A 665 3.76 9.27 47.97
CA PRO A 665 4.06 8.10 48.76
C PRO A 665 5.17 8.52 49.72
N ARG A 666 4.91 8.51 51.02
CA ARG A 666 5.97 8.61 52.02
C ARG A 666 6.96 7.46 51.75
N HIS A 667 8.08 7.79 51.12
CA HIS A 667 9.26 6.94 50.87
C HIS A 667 9.07 5.66 50.04
N ARG A 668 9.49 5.72 48.76
CA ARG A 668 10.65 4.96 48.19
C ARG A 668 10.74 5.24 46.68
N PRO A 669 11.94 5.39 46.10
CA PRO A 669 12.08 5.38 44.64
C PRO A 669 11.56 4.04 44.10
N TYR A 670 10.71 4.10 43.08
CA TYR A 670 10.17 2.95 42.37
C TYR A 670 11.34 2.16 41.77
N PHE A 671 11.83 1.14 42.48
CA PHE A 671 12.64 0.10 41.88
C PHE A 671 11.71 -0.80 41.06
N PRO A 672 12.09 -1.23 39.84
CA PRO A 672 11.29 -2.18 39.09
C PRO A 672 11.13 -3.44 39.95
N ILE A 673 9.88 -3.82 40.21
CA ILE A 673 9.55 -5.12 40.76
C ILE A 673 10.13 -6.14 39.77
N ARG A 674 11.22 -6.79 40.16
CA ARG A 674 11.60 -8.07 39.56
C ARG A 674 10.52 -9.05 40.02
N ASP A 675 9.68 -9.48 39.09
CA ASP A 675 8.74 -10.56 39.34
C ASP A 675 9.48 -11.74 39.96
N ALA A 676 9.02 -12.14 41.15
CA ALA A 676 9.38 -13.42 41.73
C ALA A 676 8.88 -14.53 40.80
N PRO A 677 9.69 -15.54 40.46
CA PRO A 677 9.24 -16.60 39.58
C PRO A 677 8.19 -17.44 40.32
N ILE A 678 6.96 -17.40 39.82
CA ILE A 678 5.95 -18.42 40.10
C ILE A 678 6.57 -19.76 39.65
N ARG A 679 6.83 -20.65 40.61
CA ARG A 679 7.30 -22.03 40.37
C ARG A 679 6.23 -22.81 39.62
N ALA A 680 6.25 -22.76 38.29
CA ALA A 680 5.70 -23.83 37.47
C ALA A 680 6.76 -24.94 37.39
N ARG A 681 6.45 -26.13 37.91
CA ARG A 681 7.27 -27.34 37.71
C ARG A 681 7.38 -27.64 36.21
N PRO A 682 8.57 -27.78 35.62
CA PRO A 682 8.69 -28.23 34.24
C PRO A 682 8.67 -29.77 34.18
N MET A 683 7.76 -30.34 33.38
CA MET A 683 7.98 -31.64 32.76
C MET A 683 9.07 -31.48 31.69
N ALA A 684 10.06 -32.35 31.73
CA ALA A 684 11.28 -32.30 30.92
C ALA A 684 11.00 -32.52 29.42
N PRO A 685 11.71 -31.80 28.52
CA PRO A 685 11.96 -32.28 27.17
C PRO A 685 13.41 -32.77 27.00
N ALA A 686 13.54 -33.81 26.19
CA ALA A 686 14.79 -34.47 25.85
C ALA A 686 15.78 -33.56 25.10
N LYS A 687 17.07 -33.84 25.34
CA LYS A 687 18.26 -33.16 24.81
C LYS A 687 18.34 -33.19 23.28
N ALA A 688 18.68 -32.05 22.68
CA ALA A 688 19.54 -32.02 21.49
C ALA A 688 20.34 -30.70 21.43
N SER A 689 21.64 -30.86 21.18
CA SER A 689 22.74 -29.90 21.24
C SER A 689 22.70 -28.75 20.23
N ARG A 690 23.13 -27.54 20.64
CA ARG A 690 23.73 -26.54 19.74
C ARG A 690 24.70 -25.59 20.47
N ALA A 691 25.85 -25.36 19.83
CA ALA A 691 26.99 -24.54 20.26
C ALA A 691 26.69 -23.02 20.30
N PRO A 692 27.50 -22.20 21.00
CA PRO A 692 27.18 -20.80 21.31
C PRO A 692 27.56 -19.82 20.18
N MET A 693 26.73 -18.80 19.97
CA MET A 693 27.09 -17.58 19.19
C MET A 693 27.38 -16.39 20.13
N PRO A 694 28.27 -15.47 19.75
CA PRO A 694 28.70 -14.36 20.60
C PRO A 694 27.69 -13.18 20.59
N PRO A 695 27.72 -12.30 21.62
CA PRO A 695 26.72 -11.26 21.80
C PRO A 695 26.98 -10.04 20.88
N ILE A 696 25.93 -9.54 20.24
CA ILE A 696 25.93 -8.23 19.60
C ILE A 696 25.31 -7.22 20.58
N THR A 697 26.18 -6.44 21.23
CA THR A 697 25.81 -5.22 21.96
C THR A 697 26.54 -4.03 21.35
N LYS A 698 25.80 -2.97 21.01
CA LYS A 698 26.16 -1.56 21.26
C LYS A 698 25.02 -0.61 20.82
N PRO A 699 24.42 0.16 21.74
CA PRO A 699 23.66 1.37 21.42
C PRO A 699 24.61 2.56 21.24
N TRP A 700 24.20 3.50 20.38
CA TRP A 700 24.95 4.71 20.05
C TRP A 700 24.93 5.70 21.23
N ALA A 701 26.11 6.02 21.77
CA ALA A 701 26.33 7.10 22.73
C ALA A 701 26.80 8.37 21.98
N TRP A 702 26.31 9.53 22.41
CA TRP A 702 26.71 10.85 21.90
C TRP A 702 28.16 11.18 22.31
N PRO A 703 29.01 11.73 21.40
CA PRO A 703 30.37 12.10 21.78
C PRO A 703 30.43 13.51 22.38
N SER A 704 30.88 13.58 23.63
CA SER A 704 31.35 14.81 24.27
C SER A 704 32.84 15.05 23.96
N ARG A 705 33.13 16.21 23.36
CA ARG A 705 34.41 16.96 23.28
C ARG A 705 35.67 16.15 22.91
N LEU A 706 36.24 16.44 21.73
CA LEU A 706 37.63 16.12 21.40
C LEU A 706 38.34 17.36 20.85
N ARG A 707 39.44 17.72 21.54
CA ARG A 707 40.45 18.69 21.10
C ARG A 707 41.22 18.10 19.92
N LEU A 708 41.54 18.95 18.95
CA LEU A 708 42.38 18.64 17.81
C LEU A 708 43.83 19.00 18.11
N THR A 709 44.77 18.09 17.82
CA THR A 709 46.07 18.39 17.21
C THR A 709 46.62 17.16 16.46
N PRO A 710 47.50 17.36 15.44
CA PRO A 710 47.67 16.43 14.31
C PRO A 710 49.08 15.83 14.16
N ALA A 711 49.19 14.71 13.42
CA ALA A 711 50.35 14.18 12.68
C ALA A 711 50.02 12.72 12.29
N SER A 712 50.46 12.10 11.21
CA SER A 712 51.34 12.46 10.10
C SER A 712 51.16 11.39 9.00
N MET A 713 51.55 11.76 7.78
CA MET A 713 51.61 10.96 6.56
C MET A 713 52.46 9.68 6.69
N ASN A 714 52.18 8.68 5.84
CA ASN A 714 53.21 8.22 4.91
C ASN A 714 52.66 7.55 3.64
N TRP A 715 53.35 7.86 2.55
CA TRP A 715 53.13 7.51 1.15
C TRP A 715 54.02 6.34 0.71
N ASN A 716 53.59 5.61 -0.33
CA ASN A 716 54.37 5.15 -1.49
C ASN A 716 53.49 4.24 -2.38
N SER A 717 53.63 4.11 -3.70
CA SER A 717 53.97 4.94 -4.88
C SER A 717 54.09 3.97 -6.08
N THR A 718 53.85 4.47 -7.31
CA THR A 718 54.26 4.03 -8.69
C THR A 718 53.07 4.09 -9.69
N CYS A 719 52.96 5.11 -10.56
CA CYS A 719 53.65 5.42 -11.84
C CYS A 719 53.05 4.66 -13.06
N GLY A 720 52.71 5.25 -14.21
CA GLY A 720 52.90 6.63 -14.68
C GLY A 720 52.33 6.94 -16.08
N ASN A 721 52.83 8.07 -16.62
CA ASN A 721 52.86 8.59 -18.00
C ASN A 721 51.78 9.58 -18.50
N MET A 722 52.24 10.84 -18.60
CA MET A 722 51.81 12.00 -19.41
C MET A 722 52.62 12.04 -20.75
N PRO A 723 52.27 12.85 -21.79
CA PRO A 723 52.56 14.32 -21.89
C PRO A 723 51.40 15.17 -22.49
N THR A 724 51.01 16.33 -21.94
CA THR A 724 51.45 17.76 -22.10
C THR A 724 51.30 18.43 -23.49
N ALA A 725 50.51 19.53 -23.53
CA ALA A 725 50.85 20.89 -24.04
C ALA A 725 49.58 21.81 -24.06
N THR A 726 49.46 22.87 -23.22
CA THR A 726 49.66 24.32 -23.52
C THR A 726 48.85 24.85 -24.73
N THR A 727 48.09 25.97 -24.69
CA THR A 727 48.48 27.33 -24.26
C THR A 727 47.23 28.26 -24.15
N THR A 728 47.40 29.34 -23.36
CA THR A 728 46.74 30.66 -23.18
C THR A 728 46.00 31.32 -24.39
N HIS A 729 45.09 32.31 -24.31
CA HIS A 729 45.11 33.61 -23.58
C HIS A 729 43.79 34.44 -23.76
N SER A 730 43.53 35.34 -22.79
CA SER A 730 42.97 36.73 -22.84
C SER A 730 41.60 37.02 -23.53
N ARG A 731 40.54 37.50 -22.85
CA ARG A 731 40.22 38.84 -22.25
C ARG A 731 39.36 39.75 -23.17
N ARG A 732 38.54 40.57 -22.47
CA ARG A 732 37.87 41.85 -22.82
C ARG A 732 36.44 41.78 -23.40
N THR A 733 35.41 42.11 -22.59
CA THR A 733 34.86 43.42 -22.13
C THR A 733 33.90 44.07 -23.12
N GLY A 734 32.72 44.49 -22.63
CA GLY A 734 31.85 45.41 -23.33
C GLY A 734 30.40 45.38 -22.82
N ALA A 735 30.12 46.17 -21.79
CA ALA A 735 28.78 46.57 -21.39
C ALA A 735 28.31 47.75 -22.26
N ALA A 736 27.00 47.88 -22.51
CA ALA A 736 26.23 49.11 -22.32
C ALA A 736 24.80 48.97 -22.87
N SER A 737 23.95 49.83 -22.34
CA SER A 737 22.51 49.84 -22.20
C SER A 737 21.77 50.69 -23.24
N ASN A 738 20.45 50.82 -23.03
CA ASN A 738 19.47 51.79 -23.55
C ASN A 738 18.72 51.34 -24.83
N ALA A 739 17.45 51.68 -25.07
CA ALA A 739 16.33 52.19 -24.27
C ALA A 739 15.07 52.14 -25.19
N THR A 740 13.90 51.99 -24.56
CA THR A 740 12.53 52.43 -24.94
C THR A 740 12.22 52.99 -26.34
N ALA A 741 11.12 52.49 -26.95
CA ALA A 741 10.08 53.32 -27.60
C ALA A 741 8.76 52.54 -27.82
N HIS A 742 7.65 53.22 -27.53
CA HIS A 742 6.26 52.86 -27.80
C HIS A 742 5.89 53.00 -29.29
N ASN A 743 4.88 52.25 -29.75
CA ASN A 743 3.79 52.74 -30.61
C ASN A 743 2.56 51.82 -30.59
N GLY A 744 1.36 52.42 -30.52
CA GLY A 744 0.03 51.78 -30.66
C GLY A 744 -0.24 51.30 -32.10
N THR A 745 -1.31 50.57 -32.41
CA THR A 745 -2.73 50.94 -32.27
C THR A 745 -3.64 49.70 -32.46
N SER A 746 -4.90 49.81 -32.01
CA SER A 746 -6.03 48.87 -31.93
C SER A 746 -6.30 47.86 -33.06
N ILE A 747 -6.98 46.74 -32.72
CA ILE A 747 -8.32 46.34 -33.22
C ILE A 747 -8.92 45.25 -32.30
N THR A 748 -10.25 45.19 -32.30
CA THR A 748 -11.22 44.60 -31.36
C THR A 748 -11.51 43.09 -31.49
N ASN A 749 -12.19 42.58 -30.45
CA ASN A 749 -13.17 41.47 -30.38
C ASN A 749 -12.72 40.00 -30.22
N GLY A 750 -13.37 39.32 -29.27
CA GLY A 750 -13.66 37.88 -29.32
C GLY A 750 -13.32 37.07 -28.06
N ARG A 751 -14.17 37.13 -27.03
CA ARG A 751 -14.19 36.14 -25.94
C ARG A 751 -14.68 34.79 -26.46
N LEU A 752 -13.97 33.70 -26.17
CA LEU A 752 -14.49 32.33 -26.27
C LEU A 752 -14.37 31.64 -24.91
N ALA A 753 -15.53 31.24 -24.40
CA ALA A 753 -15.74 30.37 -23.25
C ALA A 753 -16.14 28.95 -23.74
N PRO A 754 -16.05 27.92 -22.89
CA PRO A 754 -15.92 26.52 -23.28
C PRO A 754 -17.26 25.79 -23.41
N VAL A 755 -17.32 24.75 -24.25
CA VAL A 755 -18.52 23.91 -24.43
C VAL A 755 -18.28 22.49 -23.90
N HIS A 756 -19.20 22.09 -23.03
CA HIS A 756 -19.46 20.75 -22.51
C HIS A 756 -19.91 19.77 -23.60
N TRP A 757 -19.49 18.50 -23.50
CA TRP A 757 -20.09 17.41 -24.25
C TRP A 757 -21.09 16.67 -23.36
N ASN A 758 -22.36 16.73 -23.72
CA ASN A 758 -23.40 15.83 -23.24
C ASN A 758 -24.06 15.17 -24.46
N LEU A 759 -24.41 13.91 -24.25
CA LEU A 759 -24.99 12.97 -25.21
C LEU A 759 -26.32 13.47 -25.80
N ALA A 760 -26.49 13.27 -27.11
CA ALA A 760 -27.78 13.30 -27.79
C ALA A 760 -28.05 11.92 -28.40
N GLY A 761 -29.23 11.38 -28.07
CA GLY A 761 -29.82 10.24 -28.76
C GLY A 761 -30.50 10.65 -30.07
N SER A 762 -30.83 9.65 -30.89
CA SER A 762 -31.75 9.77 -32.02
C SER A 762 -33.00 8.94 -31.73
N GLN A 763 -34.16 9.60 -31.84
CA GLN A 763 -35.49 9.01 -31.83
C GLN A 763 -35.87 8.47 -33.23
N GLY A 764 -36.78 7.49 -33.25
CA GLY A 764 -37.51 7.06 -34.43
C GLY A 764 -38.83 6.34 -34.08
N SER A 765 -39.93 7.09 -34.27
CA SER A 765 -41.33 6.72 -34.60
C SER A 765 -42.32 6.09 -33.59
N CYS A 766 -43.49 6.77 -33.56
CA CYS A 766 -44.86 6.47 -33.12
C CYS A 766 -45.34 5.01 -33.31
N ASN A 767 -46.36 4.48 -32.60
CA ASN A 767 -47.73 4.99 -32.45
C ASN A 767 -48.50 4.21 -31.34
N ASP A 768 -49.63 4.79 -30.92
CA ASP A 768 -50.86 4.19 -30.37
C ASP A 768 -51.02 3.72 -28.91
N SER A 769 -51.72 4.59 -28.16
CA SER A 769 -53.01 4.36 -27.47
C SER A 769 -53.31 3.02 -26.75
N SER A 770 -53.52 3.08 -25.42
CA SER A 770 -54.78 2.74 -24.74
C SER A 770 -54.64 2.61 -23.21
N LYS A 771 -55.69 3.03 -22.50
CA LYS A 771 -55.94 2.96 -21.05
C LYS A 771 -56.16 1.50 -20.61
N MET A 772 -55.80 1.14 -19.37
CA MET A 772 -56.73 0.54 -18.37
C MET A 772 -56.06 0.17 -17.03
N HIS A 773 -56.90 0.21 -15.98
CA HIS A 773 -56.68 -0.09 -14.57
C HIS A 773 -56.44 -1.58 -14.25
N SER A 774 -55.77 -1.85 -13.11
CA SER A 774 -56.03 -2.88 -12.05
C SER A 774 -54.69 -3.23 -11.35
N VAL A 775 -54.44 -2.88 -10.09
CA VAL A 775 -54.83 -3.54 -8.82
C VAL A 775 -54.88 -5.07 -8.92
N ILE A 776 -53.95 -5.76 -8.24
CA ILE A 776 -54.22 -6.87 -7.31
C ILE A 776 -52.96 -7.19 -6.48
N SER A 777 -53.22 -7.39 -5.19
CA SER A 777 -52.36 -7.76 -4.08
C SER A 777 -52.18 -9.29 -4.01
N VAL A 778 -51.05 -9.79 -3.53
CA VAL A 778 -50.93 -11.19 -3.05
C VAL A 778 -50.22 -11.22 -1.70
N LYS A 779 -50.95 -11.72 -0.70
CA LYS A 779 -50.53 -12.10 0.67
C LYS A 779 -49.75 -13.43 0.67
N PRO A 780 -48.99 -13.73 1.75
CA PRO A 780 -48.38 -15.05 2.00
C PRO A 780 -49.32 -15.97 2.82
N PRO A 781 -49.05 -17.29 2.91
CA PRO A 781 -49.72 -18.16 3.87
C PRO A 781 -48.82 -18.56 5.07
N MET A 782 -49.38 -18.39 6.28
CA MET A 782 -49.28 -19.35 7.40
C MET A 782 -50.53 -20.26 7.31
N ASP A 783 -50.72 -21.43 7.90
CA ASP A 783 -50.07 -22.16 9.01
C ASP A 783 -50.65 -23.61 9.06
N CYS A 784 -50.14 -24.41 10.01
CA CYS A 784 -50.84 -25.46 10.81
C CYS A 784 -50.48 -26.97 10.68
N THR A 785 -49.98 -27.45 11.83
CA THR A 785 -50.40 -28.62 12.65
C THR A 785 -49.83 -30.04 12.46
N ALA A 786 -49.11 -30.46 13.50
CA ALA A 786 -49.27 -31.68 14.31
C ALA A 786 -49.36 -33.06 13.62
N THR A 787 -48.27 -33.82 13.67
CA THR A 787 -48.13 -35.10 14.41
C THR A 787 -46.67 -35.53 14.44
#